data_AF-A0A420P6E3-F1
#
_entry.id   AF-A0A420P6E3-F1
#
_cell.length_a   1.000
_cell.length_b   1.000
_cell.length_c   1.000
_cell.angle_alpha   90.00
_cell.angle_beta   90.00
_cell.angle_gamma   90.00
#
_symmetry.space_group_name_H-M   'P 1'
#
loop_
_entity.id
_entity.type
_entity.pdbx_description
1 polymer ?
#
loop_
_entity_poly.entity_id
_entity_poly.type
_entity_poly.pdbx_seq_one_letter_code
_entity_poly.pdbx_strand_id
1 'polypeptide(L)'
;MCSTQTPTTPKINELNPGFGVEVQGLDFSEGISDNDHAFIEGLVKIYGVVVIRKTKLDDAAHISLARRFGELDDVKPYNKAGRVHRLAYDELFDVGNMEHDGSIVDPSSPRAQANRGNSLFHVDSSFNPRRAGYSLLLSHELPPRGTGGSTEFCDTRAAWDDLDEATKQDLLSKDYIACHSILHSKKIAAPEHFSNIEPADYPMGRHRLAQKHERSGRMNLYLAKHIHHIEGLSTEESQELFDKLFDHATQDKYRLEVEWRNVGDLVVWDNTCTMHRAVGGPFAFSDGVGVPKKPPCVACHHSGSECVLAVSRRGRQATSGVAVGSDNITIAQRSESLDAITVSPQAPDYPSDAEMQEYAADEPPEPLRMALRNPSDALQILAYSQDDSPVSTRSLSITYSDATGRLAPQATSPAHSTTYGNRPTPSFILDNYELVQRGLLHPSILPELLHIYVKNYHPYCPIVPEYFLGSSGLERIQKPDYFLLTIILTIASRDSPNHALVHRYCWDHTQHLLLQVLLAHPWSQTPRTVEGLILLSEWLPHIQANRATSETHKSLSSEDRTAWSLVGLAVRLGYLLRLDTAAFRNFIDDESKEQEERKRLVWIFVYLLDRQISVRLGHSFWSRGPALSSHFTEKDFPSLKSTSGVNDQSYASVLEATLELTQLLYNAHQILYPSADKTLTMIHNGDYPIYLDDFDRSITTWHAKWKDVQGPINVKTTLMLTYEYTRLYVNAFSFQAVVIRKSTPRSSSQPGNRQPHPDQFAHGIMSLPDGRYVFDATQAAKSLLGLFSRLEPRRALCYLPSRFHLYGVYAAVFLHKTQSVGVFQSAAERQEVTNLVLQFISIMNEAPLVGTHVCHGYSVMLKRLWCPRDGDNSSQGQHSPGMGQNATSRAMADQRDIETTVNSSNISHQLEMQQGSGRDRFNSIFDHGELECIGEEFWLGNNEPNLPSVEEYLLGSFWPGITGFGIDNESRPDHQRESQPTMGGL
;
A
#
# COMPACT_ATOMS: atom_id res chain seq x y z
N MET A 1 -43.64 0.18 -49.63
CA MET A 1 -42.65 -0.40 -50.54
C MET A 1 -41.53 -0.97 -49.68
N CYS A 2 -41.57 -2.26 -49.36
CA CYS A 2 -40.45 -2.95 -48.71
C CYS A 2 -39.38 -3.20 -49.78
N SER A 3 -38.24 -2.52 -49.68
CA SER A 3 -37.06 -2.86 -50.44
C SER A 3 -36.38 -4.03 -49.73
N THR A 4 -36.66 -5.25 -50.17
CA THR A 4 -35.87 -6.44 -49.86
C THR A 4 -34.42 -6.20 -50.34
N GLN A 5 -33.53 -5.81 -49.44
CA GLN A 5 -32.09 -5.85 -49.72
C GLN A 5 -31.69 -7.32 -49.85
N THR A 6 -31.21 -7.71 -51.03
CA THR A 6 -30.53 -8.98 -51.23
C THR A 6 -29.37 -9.11 -50.24
N PRO A 7 -29.21 -10.24 -49.53
CA PRO A 7 -28.11 -10.43 -48.60
C PRO A 7 -26.79 -10.36 -49.39
N THR A 8 -26.00 -9.33 -49.13
CA THR A 8 -24.65 -9.22 -49.68
C THR A 8 -23.82 -10.36 -49.11
N THR A 9 -23.45 -11.32 -49.95
CA THR A 9 -22.54 -12.40 -49.56
C THR A 9 -21.24 -11.78 -49.03
N PRO A 10 -20.78 -12.15 -47.82
CA PRO A 10 -19.58 -11.57 -47.24
C PRO A 10 -18.37 -11.86 -48.13
N LYS A 11 -17.57 -10.82 -48.40
CA LYS A 11 -16.35 -10.93 -49.19
C LYS A 11 -15.19 -11.26 -48.27
N ILE A 12 -14.45 -12.31 -48.61
CA ILE A 12 -13.29 -12.80 -47.88
C ILE A 12 -12.03 -12.38 -48.64
N ASN A 13 -11.05 -11.80 -47.93
CA ASN A 13 -9.74 -11.46 -48.45
C ASN A 13 -8.67 -12.01 -47.52
N GLU A 14 -7.95 -13.03 -47.97
CA GLU A 14 -6.83 -13.61 -47.22
C GLU A 14 -5.71 -12.58 -47.05
N LEU A 15 -5.17 -12.47 -45.83
CA LEU A 15 -4.12 -11.50 -45.50
C LEU A 15 -2.73 -12.14 -45.62
N ASN A 16 -2.59 -13.38 -45.16
CA ASN A 16 -1.40 -14.21 -45.33
C ASN A 16 -1.87 -15.66 -45.60
N PRO A 17 -1.28 -16.41 -46.55
CA PRO A 17 -1.70 -17.78 -46.85
C PRO A 17 -1.87 -18.68 -45.62
N GLY A 18 -3.09 -19.14 -45.36
CA GLY A 18 -3.45 -19.99 -44.22
C GLY A 18 -3.44 -19.31 -42.85
N PHE A 19 -3.20 -17.99 -42.80
CA PHE A 19 -3.11 -17.21 -41.57
C PHE A 19 -3.64 -15.78 -41.73
N GLY A 20 -4.70 -15.44 -41.01
CA GLY A 20 -5.32 -14.12 -41.10
C GLY A 20 -6.21 -13.92 -42.32
N VAL A 21 -7.42 -13.42 -42.08
CA VAL A 21 -8.37 -13.13 -43.14
C VAL A 21 -9.17 -11.87 -42.82
N GLU A 22 -9.41 -11.03 -43.82
CA GLU A 22 -10.29 -9.88 -43.72
C GLU A 22 -11.66 -10.20 -44.35
N VAL A 23 -12.72 -9.88 -43.63
CA VAL A 23 -14.11 -10.04 -44.04
C VAL A 23 -14.76 -8.67 -44.19
N GLN A 24 -15.39 -8.46 -45.35
CA GLN A 24 -16.16 -7.25 -45.66
C GLN A 24 -17.62 -7.61 -45.93
N GLY A 25 -18.53 -6.72 -45.51
CA GLY A 25 -19.97 -6.85 -45.79
C GLY A 25 -20.79 -7.59 -44.73
N LEU A 26 -20.21 -7.85 -43.54
CA LEU A 26 -20.98 -8.26 -42.35
C LEU A 26 -21.37 -7.01 -41.55
N ASP A 27 -22.69 -6.79 -41.42
CA ASP A 27 -23.28 -5.68 -40.65
C ASP A 27 -24.21 -6.29 -39.58
N PHE A 28 -23.96 -5.99 -38.30
CA PHE A 28 -24.72 -6.54 -37.18
C PHE A 28 -25.78 -5.58 -36.61
N SER A 29 -26.14 -4.52 -37.34
CA SER A 29 -27.13 -3.52 -36.89
C SER A 29 -28.51 -4.12 -36.57
N GLU A 30 -28.88 -5.22 -37.24
CA GLU A 30 -30.17 -5.91 -37.04
C GLU A 30 -30.03 -7.16 -36.12
N GLY A 31 -28.88 -7.34 -35.48
CA GLY A 31 -28.57 -8.47 -34.61
C GLY A 31 -27.61 -9.48 -35.26
N ILE A 32 -27.18 -10.46 -34.46
CA ILE A 32 -26.20 -11.49 -34.86
C ILE A 32 -26.93 -12.82 -35.08
N SER A 33 -26.91 -13.31 -36.32
CA SER A 33 -27.50 -14.61 -36.65
C SER A 33 -26.55 -15.77 -36.29
N ASP A 34 -27.11 -16.97 -36.12
CA ASP A 34 -26.30 -18.18 -35.87
C ASP A 34 -25.39 -18.51 -37.06
N ASN A 35 -25.84 -18.18 -38.28
CA ASN A 35 -25.04 -18.35 -39.49
C ASN A 35 -23.82 -17.43 -39.52
N ASP A 36 -23.95 -16.18 -39.03
CA ASP A 36 -22.82 -15.26 -38.95
C ASP A 36 -21.77 -15.77 -37.98
N HIS A 37 -22.20 -16.25 -36.81
CA HIS A 37 -21.29 -16.83 -35.83
C HIS A 37 -20.58 -18.07 -36.38
N ALA A 38 -21.31 -19.04 -36.94
CA ALA A 38 -20.73 -20.25 -37.52
C ALA A 38 -19.75 -19.94 -38.66
N PHE A 39 -20.04 -18.90 -39.46
CA PHE A 39 -19.17 -18.41 -40.51
C PHE A 39 -17.86 -17.84 -39.93
N ILE A 40 -17.94 -16.97 -38.92
CA ILE A 40 -16.75 -16.38 -38.27
C ILE A 40 -15.93 -17.47 -37.57
N GLU A 41 -16.57 -18.37 -36.81
CA GLU A 41 -15.88 -19.47 -36.13
C GLU A 41 -15.15 -20.39 -37.13
N GLY A 42 -15.80 -20.72 -38.25
CA GLY A 42 -15.18 -21.49 -39.32
C GLY A 42 -13.93 -20.82 -39.89
N LEU A 43 -13.95 -19.50 -40.05
CA LEU A 43 -12.80 -18.73 -40.51
C LEU A 43 -11.68 -18.68 -39.46
N VAL A 44 -12.00 -18.37 -38.19
CA VAL A 44 -10.99 -18.30 -37.11
C VAL A 44 -10.30 -19.66 -36.95
N LYS A 45 -11.05 -20.77 -37.06
CA LYS A 45 -10.50 -22.13 -37.00
C LYS A 45 -9.40 -22.39 -38.05
N ILE A 46 -9.57 -21.86 -39.26
CA ILE A 46 -8.64 -22.05 -40.38
C ILE A 46 -7.50 -21.04 -40.27
N TYR A 47 -7.84 -19.76 -40.18
CA TYR A 47 -6.92 -18.64 -40.36
C TYR A 47 -6.30 -18.15 -39.04
N GLY A 48 -6.78 -18.58 -37.87
CA GLY A 48 -6.31 -18.14 -36.55
C GLY A 48 -6.69 -16.70 -36.18
N VAL A 49 -6.76 -15.79 -37.16
CA VAL A 49 -7.12 -14.37 -37.01
C VAL A 49 -8.16 -13.98 -38.07
N VAL A 50 -9.23 -13.31 -37.67
CA VAL A 50 -10.29 -12.80 -38.55
C VAL A 50 -10.51 -11.32 -38.26
N VAL A 51 -10.47 -10.49 -39.29
CA VAL A 51 -10.68 -9.05 -39.24
C VAL A 51 -12.00 -8.72 -39.92
N ILE A 52 -12.97 -8.19 -39.19
CA ILE A 52 -14.28 -7.81 -39.73
C ILE A 52 -14.39 -6.29 -39.71
N ARG A 53 -14.57 -5.68 -40.89
CA ARG A 53 -14.57 -4.22 -41.02
C ARG A 53 -15.97 -3.64 -40.80
N LYS A 54 -16.06 -2.55 -40.03
CA LYS A 54 -17.30 -1.77 -39.81
C LYS A 54 -18.50 -2.59 -39.35
N THR A 55 -18.32 -3.38 -38.30
CA THR A 55 -19.31 -4.30 -37.74
C THR A 55 -20.57 -3.61 -37.18
N LYS A 56 -20.43 -2.33 -36.78
CA LYS A 56 -21.46 -1.53 -36.08
C LYS A 56 -21.99 -2.19 -34.80
N LEU A 57 -21.21 -3.07 -34.17
CA LEU A 57 -21.54 -3.63 -32.87
C LEU A 57 -21.51 -2.53 -31.80
N ASP A 58 -22.49 -2.56 -30.90
CA ASP A 58 -22.41 -1.90 -29.60
C ASP A 58 -21.89 -2.89 -28.54
N ASP A 59 -21.69 -2.42 -27.31
CA ASP A 59 -21.16 -3.23 -26.20
C ASP A 59 -22.01 -4.49 -25.93
N ALA A 60 -23.34 -4.36 -25.97
CA ALA A 60 -24.25 -5.47 -25.69
C ALA A 60 -24.22 -6.53 -26.81
N ALA A 61 -24.20 -6.10 -28.07
CA ALA A 61 -24.07 -6.98 -29.22
C ALA A 61 -22.68 -7.62 -29.28
N HIS A 62 -21.62 -6.90 -28.91
CA HIS A 62 -20.27 -7.44 -28.81
C HIS A 62 -20.20 -8.59 -27.80
N ILE A 63 -20.77 -8.41 -26.60
CA ILE A 63 -20.88 -9.47 -25.59
C ILE A 63 -21.74 -10.63 -26.10
N SER A 64 -22.86 -10.34 -26.78
CA SER A 64 -23.72 -11.37 -27.36
C SER A 64 -22.99 -12.23 -28.39
N LEU A 65 -22.18 -11.63 -29.26
CA LEU A 65 -21.31 -12.35 -30.20
C LEU A 65 -20.29 -13.22 -29.45
N ALA A 66 -19.61 -12.64 -28.46
CA ALA A 66 -18.58 -13.35 -27.69
C ALA A 66 -19.14 -14.57 -26.95
N ARG A 67 -20.33 -14.48 -26.34
CA ARG A 67 -20.99 -15.61 -25.64
C ARG A 67 -21.26 -16.81 -26.55
N ARG A 68 -21.34 -16.60 -27.86
CA ARG A 68 -21.54 -17.70 -28.82
C ARG A 68 -20.28 -18.54 -29.00
N PHE A 69 -19.10 -17.97 -28.76
CA PHE A 69 -17.82 -18.70 -28.80
C PHE A 69 -17.52 -19.49 -27.51
N GLY A 70 -18.26 -19.24 -26.42
CA GLY A 70 -18.12 -19.94 -25.15
C GLY A 70 -18.46 -19.10 -23.93
N GLU A 71 -18.09 -19.61 -22.75
CA GLU A 71 -18.19 -18.85 -21.49
C GLU A 71 -17.24 -17.64 -21.50
N LEU A 72 -17.70 -16.52 -20.94
CA LEU A 72 -16.93 -15.28 -20.87
C LEU A 72 -16.15 -15.17 -19.56
N ASP A 73 -14.93 -14.64 -19.66
CA ASP A 73 -14.19 -14.15 -18.50
C ASP A 73 -14.77 -12.81 -18.04
N ASP A 74 -14.70 -12.52 -16.74
CA ASP A 74 -15.12 -11.23 -16.16
C ASP A 74 -13.95 -10.46 -15.54
N VAL A 75 -14.07 -9.14 -15.48
CA VAL A 75 -13.01 -8.26 -14.98
C VAL A 75 -13.01 -8.09 -13.46
N LYS A 76 -13.89 -8.79 -12.73
CA LYS A 76 -14.03 -8.64 -11.28
C LYS A 76 -12.72 -8.89 -10.51
N PRO A 77 -11.82 -9.83 -10.90
CA PRO A 77 -10.52 -9.96 -10.28
C PRO A 77 -9.66 -8.69 -10.40
N TYR A 78 -9.71 -8.00 -11.54
CA TYR A 78 -9.00 -6.74 -11.77
C TYR A 78 -9.63 -5.58 -10.98
N ASN A 79 -10.96 -5.55 -10.84
CA ASN A 79 -11.67 -4.57 -10.04
C ASN A 79 -11.31 -4.71 -8.54
N LYS A 80 -11.22 -5.94 -8.04
CA LYS A 80 -10.76 -6.25 -6.68
C LYS A 80 -9.32 -5.83 -6.42
N ALA A 81 -8.47 -5.80 -7.46
CA ALA A 81 -7.11 -5.28 -7.39
C ALA A 81 -7.02 -3.74 -7.46
N GLY A 82 -8.16 -3.03 -7.38
CA GLY A 82 -8.21 -1.57 -7.29
C GLY A 82 -8.38 -0.86 -8.64
N ARG A 83 -8.63 -1.59 -9.74
CA ARG A 83 -8.93 -0.98 -11.03
C ARG A 83 -10.37 -0.45 -11.05
N VAL A 84 -10.54 0.83 -11.36
CA VAL A 84 -11.88 1.38 -11.63
C VAL A 84 -12.28 0.95 -13.05
N HIS A 85 -13.31 0.12 -13.15
CA HIS A 85 -13.85 -0.32 -14.43
C HIS A 85 -14.67 0.81 -15.07
N ARG A 86 -14.32 1.20 -16.29
CA ARG A 86 -14.99 2.30 -17.02
C ARG A 86 -16.23 1.84 -17.79
N LEU A 87 -16.24 0.58 -18.23
CA LEU A 87 -17.30 0.05 -19.09
C LEU A 87 -18.47 -0.44 -18.24
N ALA A 88 -19.67 -0.38 -18.81
CA ALA A 88 -20.91 -0.74 -18.11
C ALA A 88 -21.04 -2.25 -17.82
N TYR A 89 -20.26 -3.08 -18.51
CA TYR A 89 -20.35 -4.53 -18.46
C TYR A 89 -19.04 -5.13 -17.93
N ASP A 90 -19.14 -6.01 -16.92
CA ASP A 90 -17.99 -6.68 -16.30
C ASP A 90 -17.34 -7.70 -17.26
N GLU A 91 -18.04 -8.14 -18.30
CA GLU A 91 -17.50 -9.06 -19.32
C GLU A 91 -16.63 -8.37 -20.38
N LEU A 92 -16.53 -7.04 -20.37
CA LEU A 92 -15.68 -6.28 -21.28
C LEU A 92 -14.39 -5.84 -20.58
N PHE A 93 -13.25 -6.19 -21.15
CA PHE A 93 -11.95 -5.73 -20.65
C PHE A 93 -11.49 -4.47 -21.41
N ASP A 94 -11.34 -3.35 -20.71
CA ASP A 94 -10.89 -2.09 -21.31
C ASP A 94 -9.38 -2.12 -21.57
N VAL A 95 -8.95 -2.54 -22.76
CA VAL A 95 -7.54 -2.45 -23.19
C VAL A 95 -7.14 -1.06 -23.70
N GLY A 96 -8.07 -0.10 -23.67
CA GLY A 96 -7.82 1.26 -24.12
C GLY A 96 -6.86 2.02 -23.20
N ASN A 97 -6.32 3.10 -23.76
CA ASN A 97 -5.49 4.09 -23.06
C ASN A 97 -6.33 5.26 -22.54
N MET A 98 -7.59 5.01 -22.15
CA MET A 98 -8.50 6.03 -21.63
C MET A 98 -8.80 5.80 -20.15
N GLU A 99 -8.77 6.87 -19.37
CA GLU A 99 -9.21 6.92 -17.98
C GLU A 99 -10.73 7.04 -17.87
N HIS A 100 -11.27 6.83 -16.66
CA HIS A 100 -12.72 6.87 -16.42
C HIS A 100 -13.35 8.23 -16.76
N ASP A 101 -12.61 9.33 -16.63
CA ASP A 101 -13.06 10.67 -16.98
C ASP A 101 -12.95 11.00 -18.48
N GLY A 102 -12.49 10.05 -19.30
CA GLY A 102 -12.28 10.23 -20.73
C GLY A 102 -10.95 10.91 -21.09
N SER A 103 -10.05 11.13 -20.15
CA SER A 103 -8.68 11.57 -20.44
C SER A 103 -7.77 10.40 -20.86
N ILE A 104 -6.65 10.69 -21.52
CA ILE A 104 -5.67 9.66 -21.90
C ILE A 104 -4.84 9.27 -20.67
N VAL A 105 -4.64 7.97 -20.48
CA VAL A 105 -3.80 7.37 -19.42
C VAL A 105 -2.39 7.96 -19.50
N ASP A 106 -1.92 8.51 -18.37
CA ASP A 106 -0.56 9.05 -18.27
C ASP A 106 0.48 7.94 -18.57
N PRO A 107 1.41 8.14 -19.53
CA PRO A 107 2.54 7.26 -19.82
C PRO A 107 3.32 6.72 -18.62
N SER A 108 3.44 7.53 -17.57
CA SER A 108 4.17 7.22 -16.35
C SER A 108 3.31 6.51 -15.30
N SER A 109 2.00 6.40 -15.52
CA SER A 109 1.10 5.73 -14.58
C SER A 109 1.41 4.24 -14.46
N PRO A 110 1.17 3.62 -13.29
CA PRO A 110 1.27 2.17 -13.13
C PRO A 110 0.44 1.38 -14.15
N ARG A 111 -0.71 1.93 -14.58
CA ARG A 111 -1.56 1.34 -15.62
C ARG A 111 -0.86 1.34 -16.97
N ALA A 112 -0.27 2.47 -17.39
CA ALA A 112 0.49 2.53 -18.64
C ALA A 112 1.72 1.61 -18.60
N GLN A 113 2.46 1.61 -17.47
CA GLN A 113 3.61 0.73 -17.29
C GLN A 113 3.22 -0.75 -17.34
N ALA A 114 2.11 -1.14 -16.70
CA ALA A 114 1.57 -2.49 -16.78
C ALA A 114 1.11 -2.84 -18.21
N ASN A 115 0.47 -1.91 -18.91
CA ASN A 115 -0.02 -2.10 -20.28
C ASN A 115 1.10 -2.22 -21.32
N ARG A 116 2.34 -1.81 -21.00
CA ARG A 116 3.51 -2.08 -21.87
C ARG A 116 3.74 -3.57 -22.10
N GLY A 117 3.25 -4.43 -21.20
CA GLY A 117 3.23 -5.88 -21.41
C GLY A 117 2.54 -6.29 -22.71
N ASN A 118 1.52 -5.55 -23.15
CA ASN A 118 0.79 -5.83 -24.39
C ASN A 118 1.64 -5.55 -25.65
N SER A 119 2.75 -4.82 -25.53
CA SER A 119 3.71 -4.60 -26.63
C SER A 119 4.71 -5.75 -26.80
N LEU A 120 4.70 -6.73 -25.89
CA LEU A 120 5.44 -7.97 -26.03
C LEU A 120 4.55 -9.03 -26.71
N PHE A 121 5.14 -9.93 -27.51
CA PHE A 121 4.37 -11.07 -28.03
C PHE A 121 3.91 -11.97 -26.89
N HIS A 122 2.60 -12.13 -26.77
CA HIS A 122 1.95 -12.84 -25.69
C HIS A 122 0.71 -13.61 -26.16
N VAL A 123 0.17 -14.41 -25.24
CA VAL A 123 -1.08 -15.14 -25.37
C VAL A 123 -1.95 -14.78 -24.18
N ASP A 124 -3.16 -14.29 -24.46
CA ASP A 124 -4.08 -13.82 -23.43
C ASP A 124 -4.35 -14.92 -22.40
N SER A 125 -4.29 -14.54 -21.12
CA SER A 125 -4.59 -15.42 -19.99
C SER A 125 -3.78 -16.73 -19.95
N SER A 126 -2.64 -16.84 -20.64
CA SER A 126 -1.80 -18.05 -20.56
C SER A 126 -1.21 -18.29 -19.16
N PHE A 127 -1.15 -17.26 -18.31
CA PHE A 127 -0.80 -17.37 -16.89
C PHE A 127 -1.92 -17.97 -16.01
N ASN A 128 -3.11 -18.24 -16.55
CA ASN A 128 -4.18 -18.93 -15.85
C ASN A 128 -4.15 -20.45 -16.13
N PRO A 129 -4.58 -21.31 -15.20
CA PRO A 129 -4.76 -22.74 -15.47
C PRO A 129 -5.78 -23.01 -16.58
N ARG A 130 -6.90 -22.28 -16.58
CA ARG A 130 -7.87 -22.26 -17.68
C ARG A 130 -7.45 -21.18 -18.67
N ARG A 131 -6.92 -21.60 -19.83
CA ARG A 131 -6.51 -20.69 -20.92
C ARG A 131 -7.72 -20.02 -21.59
N ALA A 132 -7.51 -18.79 -22.06
CA ALA A 132 -8.47 -18.16 -22.96
C ALA A 132 -8.48 -18.90 -24.31
N GLY A 133 -9.67 -19.16 -24.85
CA GLY A 133 -9.83 -19.77 -26.17
C GLY A 133 -9.70 -18.73 -27.28
N TYR A 134 -10.60 -17.75 -27.26
CA TYR A 134 -10.67 -16.67 -28.24
C TYR A 134 -10.63 -15.32 -27.57
N SER A 135 -10.14 -14.33 -28.29
CA SER A 135 -10.25 -12.91 -27.92
C SER A 135 -10.92 -12.15 -29.06
N LEU A 136 -11.83 -11.25 -28.68
CA LEU A 136 -12.58 -10.39 -29.58
C LEU A 136 -12.30 -8.94 -29.19
N LEU A 137 -11.67 -8.18 -30.07
CA LEU A 137 -11.29 -6.79 -29.82
C LEU A 137 -12.04 -5.87 -30.77
N LEU A 138 -12.90 -5.01 -30.21
CA LEU A 138 -13.71 -4.04 -30.94
C LEU A 138 -13.08 -2.64 -30.83
N SER A 139 -12.92 -1.97 -31.95
CA SER A 139 -12.41 -0.60 -31.99
C SER A 139 -13.50 0.44 -31.70
N HIS A 140 -13.28 1.27 -30.69
CA HIS A 140 -14.17 2.40 -30.34
C HIS A 140 -13.60 3.75 -30.78
N GLU A 141 -12.29 3.93 -30.62
CA GLU A 141 -11.58 5.14 -31.00
C GLU A 141 -10.19 4.74 -31.50
N LEU A 142 -9.72 5.39 -32.57
CA LEU A 142 -8.48 5.04 -33.25
C LEU A 142 -7.56 6.27 -33.32
N PRO A 143 -6.23 6.09 -33.22
CA PRO A 143 -5.28 7.15 -33.55
C PRO A 143 -5.40 7.53 -35.05
N PRO A 144 -4.87 8.69 -35.46
CA PRO A 144 -4.81 9.06 -36.86
C PRO A 144 -4.18 7.96 -37.71
N ARG A 145 -4.74 7.70 -38.90
CA ARG A 145 -4.24 6.63 -39.78
C ARG A 145 -2.75 6.78 -40.07
N GLY A 146 -2.04 5.65 -40.09
CA GLY A 146 -0.60 5.61 -40.33
C GLY A 146 0.27 6.11 -39.16
N THR A 147 -0.29 6.34 -37.97
CA THR A 147 0.47 6.83 -36.81
C THR A 147 0.70 5.80 -35.70
N GLY A 148 0.45 4.51 -36.00
CA GLY A 148 0.66 3.37 -35.10
C GLY A 148 -0.64 2.74 -34.60
N GLY A 149 -0.53 1.86 -33.61
CA GLY A 149 -1.67 1.23 -32.93
C GLY A 149 -2.21 -0.02 -33.63
N SER A 150 -1.49 -0.55 -34.63
CA SER A 150 -1.77 -1.86 -35.24
C SER A 150 -1.58 -2.99 -34.23
N THR A 151 -2.14 -4.15 -34.53
CA THR A 151 -1.95 -5.37 -33.75
C THR A 151 -1.27 -6.40 -34.62
N GLU A 152 -0.13 -6.90 -34.16
CA GLU A 152 0.67 -7.90 -34.88
C GLU A 152 0.47 -9.28 -34.25
N PHE A 153 0.39 -10.31 -35.08
CA PHE A 153 0.12 -11.69 -34.72
C PHE A 153 1.20 -12.62 -35.27
N CYS A 154 1.46 -13.76 -34.61
CA CYS A 154 2.30 -14.84 -35.13
C CYS A 154 1.53 -16.16 -35.27
N ASP A 155 1.68 -16.86 -36.39
CA ASP A 155 1.15 -18.22 -36.56
C ASP A 155 2.08 -19.27 -35.93
N THR A 156 1.73 -19.70 -34.72
CA THR A 156 2.54 -20.69 -33.98
C THR A 156 2.42 -22.12 -34.54
N ARG A 157 1.45 -22.37 -35.42
CA ARG A 157 1.28 -23.66 -36.12
C ARG A 157 2.24 -23.75 -37.29
N ALA A 158 2.33 -22.67 -38.08
CA ALA A 158 3.32 -22.57 -39.16
C ALA A 158 4.75 -22.60 -38.60
N ALA A 159 4.99 -21.93 -37.47
CA ALA A 159 6.26 -22.02 -36.75
C ALA A 159 6.60 -23.46 -36.35
N TRP A 160 5.62 -24.24 -35.84
CA TRP A 160 5.83 -25.66 -35.55
C TRP A 160 6.19 -26.45 -36.81
N ASP A 161 5.43 -26.29 -37.90
CA ASP A 161 5.62 -27.07 -39.12
C ASP A 161 7.01 -26.88 -39.74
N ASP A 162 7.60 -25.70 -39.58
CA ASP A 162 8.92 -25.34 -40.08
C ASP A 162 10.09 -25.69 -39.13
N LEU A 163 9.82 -26.21 -37.91
CA LEU A 163 10.90 -26.69 -37.03
C LEU A 163 11.61 -27.92 -37.65
N ASP A 164 12.90 -28.03 -37.39
CA ASP A 164 13.66 -29.23 -37.75
C ASP A 164 13.16 -30.47 -36.97
N GLU A 165 13.30 -31.63 -37.60
CA GLU A 165 12.76 -32.88 -37.07
C GLU A 165 13.37 -33.28 -35.73
N ALA A 166 14.64 -32.95 -35.48
CA ALA A 166 15.29 -33.25 -34.21
C ALA A 166 14.69 -32.41 -33.07
N THR A 167 14.47 -31.11 -33.29
CA THR A 167 13.79 -30.24 -32.32
C THR A 167 12.35 -30.70 -32.08
N LYS A 168 11.59 -31.06 -33.11
CA LYS A 168 10.22 -31.61 -32.95
C LYS A 168 10.20 -32.86 -32.08
N GLN A 169 11.12 -33.80 -32.33
CA GLN A 169 11.22 -35.04 -31.56
C GLN A 169 11.64 -34.79 -30.12
N ASP A 170 12.55 -33.85 -29.88
CA ASP A 170 12.94 -33.43 -28.52
C ASP A 170 11.73 -32.89 -27.74
N LEU A 171 10.99 -31.94 -28.32
CA LEU A 171 9.82 -31.33 -27.70
C LEU A 171 8.71 -32.35 -27.41
N LEU A 172 8.45 -33.29 -28.33
CA LEU A 172 7.42 -34.32 -28.16
C LEU A 172 7.83 -35.41 -27.16
N SER A 173 9.10 -35.79 -27.12
CA SER A 173 9.58 -36.87 -26.25
C SER A 173 9.74 -36.43 -24.79
N LYS A 174 10.14 -35.18 -24.55
CA LYS A 174 10.35 -34.65 -23.21
C LYS A 174 9.13 -33.96 -22.60
N ASP A 175 8.13 -33.64 -23.42
CA ASP A 175 6.84 -33.05 -22.98
C ASP A 175 7.01 -31.84 -22.05
N TYR A 176 7.89 -30.91 -22.42
CA TYR A 176 8.25 -29.77 -21.59
C TYR A 176 7.03 -28.93 -21.16
N ILE A 177 6.99 -28.60 -19.87
CA ILE A 177 5.96 -27.77 -19.26
C ILE A 177 6.55 -26.38 -19.00
N ALA A 178 5.99 -25.36 -19.64
CA ALA A 178 6.34 -23.97 -19.42
C ALA A 178 5.45 -23.35 -18.33
N CYS A 179 6.06 -22.57 -17.44
CA CYS A 179 5.42 -21.84 -16.37
C CYS A 179 5.21 -20.37 -16.77
N HIS A 180 3.96 -19.96 -16.95
CA HIS A 180 3.54 -18.63 -17.40
C HIS A 180 3.16 -17.73 -16.22
N SER A 181 3.78 -16.54 -16.15
CA SER A 181 3.51 -15.51 -15.15
C SER A 181 3.26 -14.16 -15.81
N ILE A 182 2.14 -13.53 -15.48
CA ILE A 182 1.86 -12.13 -15.88
C ILE A 182 2.84 -11.14 -15.26
N LEU A 183 3.37 -11.45 -14.07
CA LEU A 183 4.34 -10.59 -13.39
C LEU A 183 5.69 -10.65 -14.07
N HIS A 184 6.08 -11.81 -14.62
CA HIS A 184 7.30 -11.96 -15.40
C HIS A 184 7.27 -11.08 -16.66
N SER A 185 6.22 -11.15 -17.48
CA SER A 185 6.09 -10.30 -18.67
C SER A 185 6.02 -8.80 -18.34
N LYS A 186 5.38 -8.44 -17.23
CA LYS A 186 5.33 -7.04 -16.74
C LYS A 186 6.73 -6.56 -16.34
N LYS A 187 7.51 -7.41 -15.66
CA LYS A 187 8.90 -7.14 -15.30
C LYS A 187 9.80 -7.03 -16.52
N ILE A 188 9.58 -7.82 -17.58
CA ILE A 188 10.29 -7.64 -18.86
C ILE A 188 9.92 -6.30 -19.51
N ALA A 189 8.63 -5.94 -19.56
CA ALA A 189 8.17 -4.74 -20.24
C ALA A 189 8.47 -3.42 -19.51
N ALA A 190 8.53 -3.46 -18.18
CA ALA A 190 8.78 -2.31 -17.31
C ALA A 190 9.63 -2.72 -16.08
N PRO A 191 10.92 -3.06 -16.30
CA PRO A 191 11.78 -3.64 -15.26
C PRO A 191 11.96 -2.73 -14.04
N GLU A 192 12.03 -1.42 -14.25
CA GLU A 192 12.15 -0.43 -13.17
C GLU A 192 10.89 -0.40 -12.27
N HIS A 193 9.71 -0.61 -12.86
CA HIS A 193 8.44 -0.54 -12.12
C HIS A 193 8.12 -1.82 -11.35
N PHE A 194 8.62 -2.97 -11.84
CA PHE A 194 8.35 -4.28 -11.28
C PHE A 194 9.62 -4.96 -10.73
N SER A 195 10.69 -4.20 -10.45
CA SER A 195 11.99 -4.72 -9.99
C SER A 195 11.90 -5.52 -8.69
N ASN A 196 11.06 -5.04 -7.77
CA ASN A 196 10.89 -5.60 -6.42
C ASN A 196 9.92 -6.79 -6.37
N ILE A 197 9.31 -7.14 -7.50
CA ILE A 197 8.42 -8.30 -7.60
C ILE A 197 9.26 -9.49 -8.03
N GLU A 198 9.21 -10.56 -7.25
CA GLU A 198 9.73 -11.86 -7.65
C GLU A 198 8.58 -12.68 -8.23
N PRO A 199 8.53 -12.95 -9.55
CA PRO A 199 7.42 -13.68 -10.15
C PRO A 199 7.23 -15.09 -9.57
N ALA A 200 8.31 -15.71 -9.07
CA ALA A 200 8.28 -17.04 -8.45
C ALA A 200 7.45 -17.10 -7.14
N ASP A 201 7.19 -15.95 -6.49
CA ASP A 201 6.38 -15.88 -5.27
C ASP A 201 4.87 -16.00 -5.56
N TYR A 202 4.46 -16.07 -6.83
CA TYR A 202 3.07 -16.06 -7.27
C TYR A 202 2.72 -17.29 -8.12
N PRO A 203 1.45 -17.75 -8.11
CA PRO A 203 1.01 -18.86 -8.94
C PRO A 203 1.26 -18.61 -10.44
N MET A 204 1.68 -19.66 -11.14
CA MET A 204 1.92 -19.63 -12.59
C MET A 204 1.02 -20.64 -13.31
N GLY A 205 0.60 -20.29 -14.52
CA GLY A 205 -0.09 -21.21 -15.43
C GLY A 205 0.92 -22.21 -16.00
N ARG A 206 0.57 -23.50 -16.03
CA ARG A 206 1.46 -24.58 -16.50
C ARG A 206 0.91 -25.15 -17.79
N HIS A 207 1.64 -24.98 -18.89
CA HIS A 207 1.20 -25.38 -20.23
C HIS A 207 2.33 -26.06 -20.99
N ARG A 208 2.01 -27.03 -21.85
CA ARG A 208 2.99 -27.71 -22.69
C ARG A 208 3.50 -26.77 -23.78
N LEU A 209 4.81 -26.78 -24.03
CA LEU A 209 5.40 -26.02 -25.13
C LEU A 209 4.92 -26.50 -26.50
N ALA A 210 4.77 -27.82 -26.67
CA ALA A 210 4.26 -28.43 -27.88
C ALA A 210 2.86 -29.00 -27.60
N GLN A 211 1.86 -28.50 -28.31
CA GLN A 211 0.48 -28.95 -28.13
C GLN A 211 -0.26 -29.11 -29.44
N LYS A 212 -1.29 -29.95 -29.43
CA LYS A 212 -2.20 -30.09 -30.55
C LYS A 212 -3.23 -28.97 -30.51
N HIS A 213 -3.31 -28.17 -31.57
CA HIS A 213 -4.42 -27.26 -31.78
C HIS A 213 -5.68 -28.08 -32.08
N GLU A 214 -6.50 -28.31 -31.05
CA GLU A 214 -7.65 -29.23 -31.09
C GLU A 214 -8.57 -29.00 -32.30
N ARG A 215 -8.86 -27.75 -32.65
CA ARG A 215 -9.80 -27.41 -33.72
C ARG A 215 -9.25 -27.76 -35.11
N SER A 216 -7.98 -27.45 -35.37
CA SER A 216 -7.37 -27.74 -36.69
C SER A 216 -6.74 -29.12 -36.79
N GLY A 217 -6.44 -29.75 -35.65
CA GLY A 217 -5.66 -30.99 -35.57
C GLY A 217 -4.15 -30.82 -35.78
N ARG A 218 -3.67 -29.64 -36.18
CA ARG A 218 -2.24 -29.32 -36.33
C ARG A 218 -1.55 -29.21 -34.98
N MET A 219 -0.25 -29.48 -34.96
CA MET A 219 0.60 -29.15 -33.82
C MET A 219 0.93 -27.64 -33.81
N ASN A 220 1.20 -27.09 -32.63
CA ASN A 220 1.63 -25.71 -32.45
C ASN A 220 2.62 -25.55 -31.30
N LEU A 221 3.34 -24.43 -31.32
CA LEU A 221 4.18 -23.96 -30.22
C LEU A 221 3.39 -23.01 -29.32
N TYR A 222 3.17 -23.38 -28.05
CA TYR A 222 2.52 -22.50 -27.08
C TYR A 222 3.55 -21.63 -26.36
N LEU A 223 3.86 -20.49 -26.99
CA LEU A 223 4.88 -19.55 -26.53
C LEU A 223 4.25 -18.21 -26.12
N ALA A 224 4.85 -17.54 -25.15
CA ALA A 224 4.51 -16.17 -24.78
C ALA A 224 5.65 -15.56 -23.96
N LYS A 225 5.81 -14.24 -23.96
CA LYS A 225 6.69 -13.54 -22.99
C LYS A 225 6.21 -13.63 -21.54
N HIS A 226 5.10 -14.33 -21.28
CA HIS A 226 4.71 -14.74 -19.93
C HIS A 226 5.55 -15.91 -19.39
N ILE A 227 6.19 -16.72 -20.25
CA ILE A 227 6.98 -17.88 -19.81
C ILE A 227 8.16 -17.39 -18.96
N HIS A 228 8.18 -17.80 -17.70
CA HIS A 228 9.24 -17.51 -16.74
C HIS A 228 10.34 -18.58 -16.79
N HIS A 229 9.94 -19.85 -16.80
CA HIS A 229 10.85 -20.99 -16.84
C HIS A 229 10.13 -22.23 -17.37
N ILE A 230 10.91 -23.26 -17.71
CA ILE A 230 10.46 -24.59 -18.12
C ILE A 230 10.79 -25.57 -16.99
N GLU A 231 9.80 -26.35 -16.57
CA GLU A 231 9.96 -27.29 -15.45
C GLU A 231 10.96 -28.39 -15.77
N GLY A 232 11.79 -28.72 -14.78
CA GLY A 232 12.79 -29.79 -14.89
C GLY A 232 14.08 -29.41 -15.63
N LEU A 233 14.21 -28.17 -16.09
CA LEU A 233 15.44 -27.62 -16.67
C LEU A 233 16.11 -26.63 -15.71
N SER A 234 17.42 -26.42 -15.86
CA SER A 234 18.10 -25.29 -15.21
C SER A 234 17.59 -23.95 -15.77
N THR A 235 17.83 -22.85 -15.05
CA THR A 235 17.44 -21.51 -15.52
C THR A 235 18.07 -21.19 -16.87
N GLU A 236 19.34 -21.55 -17.07
CA GLU A 236 20.09 -21.31 -18.30
C GLU A 236 19.55 -22.17 -19.46
N GLU A 237 19.35 -23.48 -19.22
CA GLU A 237 18.79 -24.40 -20.23
C GLU A 237 17.37 -24.00 -20.62
N SER A 238 16.57 -23.59 -19.65
CA SER A 238 15.21 -23.09 -19.86
C SER A 238 15.21 -21.83 -20.74
N GLN A 239 16.09 -20.87 -20.44
CA GLN A 239 16.17 -19.62 -21.20
C GLN A 239 16.67 -19.87 -22.63
N GLU A 240 17.70 -20.70 -22.80
CA GLU A 240 18.24 -21.06 -24.12
C GLU A 240 17.17 -21.73 -25.00
N LEU A 241 16.44 -22.71 -24.45
CA LEU A 241 15.37 -23.39 -25.18
C LEU A 241 14.22 -22.42 -25.52
N PHE A 242 13.82 -21.57 -24.58
CA PHE A 242 12.77 -20.58 -24.81
C PHE A 242 13.18 -19.59 -25.91
N ASP A 243 14.37 -18.99 -25.84
CA ASP A 243 14.83 -17.99 -26.81
C ASP A 243 14.95 -18.60 -28.21
N LYS A 244 15.51 -19.81 -28.33
CA LYS A 244 15.58 -20.54 -29.62
C LYS A 244 14.20 -20.69 -30.27
N LEU A 245 13.19 -21.11 -29.50
CA LEU A 245 11.84 -21.35 -30.02
C LEU A 245 11.10 -20.04 -30.27
N PHE A 246 11.28 -19.05 -29.39
CA PHE A 246 10.63 -17.74 -29.49
C PHE A 246 11.16 -16.94 -30.68
N ASP A 247 12.47 -16.91 -30.89
CA ASP A 247 13.10 -16.25 -32.05
C ASP A 247 12.67 -16.90 -33.36
N HIS A 248 12.55 -18.23 -33.40
CA HIS A 248 11.99 -18.94 -34.55
C HIS A 248 10.53 -18.56 -34.78
N ALA A 249 9.67 -18.71 -33.77
CA ALA A 249 8.23 -18.46 -33.90
C ALA A 249 7.87 -17.00 -34.17
N THR A 250 8.80 -16.08 -33.94
CA THR A 250 8.65 -14.65 -34.25
C THR A 250 9.42 -14.23 -35.51
N GLN A 251 9.79 -15.11 -36.43
CA GLN A 251 10.31 -14.68 -37.74
C GLN A 251 9.23 -14.00 -38.60
N ASP A 252 9.60 -13.02 -39.43
CA ASP A 252 8.68 -12.21 -40.25
C ASP A 252 7.70 -13.05 -41.10
N LYS A 253 8.13 -14.23 -41.57
CA LYS A 253 7.28 -15.14 -42.37
C LYS A 253 6.07 -15.70 -41.61
N TYR A 254 6.11 -15.72 -40.28
CA TYR A 254 4.97 -16.15 -39.45
C TYR A 254 4.15 -14.96 -38.93
N ARG A 255 4.62 -13.73 -39.16
CA ARG A 255 3.98 -12.52 -38.64
C ARG A 255 2.89 -11.99 -39.57
N LEU A 256 1.87 -11.41 -38.97
CA LEU A 256 0.81 -10.68 -39.65
C LEU A 256 0.49 -9.41 -38.87
N GLU A 257 0.72 -8.25 -39.47
CA GLU A 257 0.32 -6.97 -38.90
C GLU A 257 -1.07 -6.56 -39.41
N VAL A 258 -1.99 -6.32 -38.47
CA VAL A 258 -3.36 -5.87 -38.75
C VAL A 258 -3.49 -4.40 -38.37
N GLU A 259 -3.67 -3.56 -39.39
CA GLU A 259 -4.01 -2.15 -39.22
C GLU A 259 -5.51 -1.98 -38.90
N TRP A 260 -5.83 -1.19 -37.87
CA TRP A 260 -7.17 -0.73 -37.56
C TRP A 260 -7.57 0.42 -38.48
N ARG A 261 -8.64 0.26 -39.27
CA ARG A 261 -8.98 1.21 -40.34
C ARG A 261 -10.18 2.08 -40.01
N ASN A 262 -11.15 1.54 -39.29
CA ASN A 262 -12.41 2.22 -38.96
C ASN A 262 -12.80 1.94 -37.51
N VAL A 263 -13.44 2.91 -36.87
CA VAL A 263 -14.22 2.66 -35.65
C VAL A 263 -15.29 1.61 -35.97
N GLY A 264 -15.43 0.61 -35.09
CA GLY A 264 -16.28 -0.55 -35.29
C GLY A 264 -15.65 -1.67 -36.11
N ASP A 265 -14.36 -1.58 -36.49
CA ASP A 265 -13.62 -2.77 -36.89
C ASP A 265 -13.51 -3.73 -35.67
N LEU A 266 -13.64 -5.03 -35.92
CA LEU A 266 -13.52 -6.12 -34.95
C LEU A 266 -12.41 -7.06 -35.40
N VAL A 267 -11.52 -7.44 -34.48
CA VAL A 267 -10.53 -8.51 -34.72
C VAL A 267 -10.82 -9.66 -33.76
N VAL A 268 -10.92 -10.87 -34.31
CA VAL A 268 -11.16 -12.12 -33.56
C VAL A 268 -9.97 -13.03 -33.76
N TRP A 269 -9.36 -13.55 -32.70
CA TRP A 269 -8.25 -14.50 -32.82
C TRP A 269 -8.35 -15.67 -31.84
N ASP A 270 -7.73 -16.79 -32.21
CA ASP A 270 -7.62 -18.01 -31.38
C ASP A 270 -6.29 -18.04 -30.62
N ASN A 271 -6.35 -17.72 -29.33
CA ASN A 271 -5.22 -17.71 -28.41
C ASN A 271 -4.51 -19.07 -28.30
N THR A 272 -5.15 -20.17 -28.67
CA THR A 272 -4.54 -21.51 -28.60
C THR A 272 -3.59 -21.80 -29.77
N CYS A 273 -3.52 -20.91 -30.76
CA CYS A 273 -2.64 -21.06 -31.93
C CYS A 273 -1.94 -19.77 -32.39
N THR A 274 -2.12 -18.65 -31.70
CA THR A 274 -1.50 -17.36 -32.07
C THR A 274 -0.84 -16.67 -30.89
N MET A 275 0.33 -16.07 -31.11
CA MET A 275 0.83 -14.99 -30.26
C MET A 275 0.42 -13.64 -30.87
N HIS A 276 0.31 -12.59 -30.04
CA HIS A 276 0.02 -11.25 -30.53
C HIS A 276 0.66 -10.15 -29.70
N ARG A 277 0.76 -8.94 -30.26
CA ARG A 277 1.22 -7.72 -29.58
C ARG A 277 0.62 -6.45 -30.17
N ALA A 278 0.53 -5.41 -29.36
CA ALA A 278 0.24 -4.05 -29.81
C ALA A 278 1.52 -3.39 -30.37
N VAL A 279 1.43 -2.85 -31.58
CA VAL A 279 2.54 -2.16 -32.25
C VAL A 279 2.46 -0.66 -31.94
N GLY A 280 3.56 -0.11 -31.43
CA GLY A 280 3.67 1.33 -31.16
C GLY A 280 3.75 2.16 -32.45
N GLY A 281 3.65 3.48 -32.33
CA GLY A 281 3.90 4.39 -33.45
C GLY A 281 4.12 5.83 -33.01
N PRO A 282 4.36 6.76 -33.96
CA PRO A 282 4.74 8.14 -33.66
C PRO A 282 3.66 8.96 -32.92
N PHE A 283 2.42 8.48 -32.86
CA PHE A 283 1.36 9.09 -32.04
C PHE A 283 1.42 8.67 -30.57
N ALA A 284 2.16 7.61 -30.25
CA ALA A 284 2.54 7.32 -28.88
C ALA A 284 3.62 8.33 -28.45
N PHE A 285 3.33 9.10 -27.41
CA PHE A 285 4.26 10.04 -26.76
C PHE A 285 4.62 11.29 -27.60
N SER A 286 3.73 12.28 -27.57
CA SER A 286 4.16 13.69 -27.62
C SER A 286 3.70 14.36 -26.34
N ASP A 287 4.65 14.67 -25.45
CA ASP A 287 4.46 15.41 -24.21
C ASP A 287 3.94 16.82 -24.50
N GLY A 288 2.66 17.00 -24.85
CA GLY A 288 1.94 18.29 -24.87
C GLY A 288 2.55 19.45 -25.67
N VAL A 289 3.70 19.27 -26.33
CA VAL A 289 4.50 20.30 -27.00
C VAL A 289 4.62 19.87 -28.45
N GLY A 290 3.85 20.51 -29.31
CA GLY A 290 3.91 20.29 -30.75
C GLY A 290 5.33 20.54 -31.26
N VAL A 291 6.00 19.52 -31.77
CA VAL A 291 7.28 19.67 -32.45
C VAL A 291 7.00 20.04 -33.91
N PRO A 292 7.66 21.06 -34.51
CA PRO A 292 7.45 21.40 -35.91
C PRO A 292 7.73 20.17 -36.80
N LYS A 293 6.79 19.85 -37.70
CA LYS A 293 6.75 18.67 -38.62
C LYS A 293 6.23 17.34 -38.04
N LYS A 294 5.66 17.29 -36.83
CA LYS A 294 4.92 16.11 -36.31
C LYS A 294 3.39 16.28 -36.43
N PRO A 295 2.59 15.18 -36.36
CA PRO A 295 1.13 15.26 -36.32
C PRO A 295 0.62 16.15 -35.17
N PRO A 296 -0.56 16.79 -35.30
CA PRO A 296 -1.12 17.64 -34.25
C PRO A 296 -1.32 16.86 -32.95
N CYS A 297 -1.13 17.52 -31.80
CA CYS A 297 -1.47 16.91 -30.51
C CYS A 297 -2.97 16.60 -30.43
N VAL A 298 -3.34 15.65 -29.55
CA VAL A 298 -4.72 15.14 -29.41
C VAL A 298 -5.75 16.25 -29.27
N ALA A 299 -5.48 17.25 -28.42
CA ALA A 299 -6.38 18.37 -28.21
C ALA A 299 -6.62 19.21 -29.48
N CYS A 300 -5.55 19.50 -30.24
CA CYS A 300 -5.66 20.25 -31.50
C CYS A 300 -6.33 19.44 -32.62
N HIS A 301 -6.14 18.12 -32.63
CA HIS A 301 -6.84 17.24 -33.55
C HIS A 301 -8.36 17.25 -33.30
N HIS A 302 -8.78 17.15 -32.03
CA HIS A 302 -10.19 17.14 -31.64
C HIS A 302 -10.88 18.49 -31.90
N SER A 303 -10.15 19.60 -31.78
CA SER A 303 -10.69 20.94 -32.03
C SER A 303 -10.55 21.41 -33.48
N GLY A 304 -9.98 20.59 -34.37
CA GLY A 304 -9.69 20.97 -35.76
C GLY A 304 -8.77 22.20 -35.90
N SER A 305 -7.98 22.49 -34.87
CA SER A 305 -7.18 23.72 -34.77
C SER A 305 -5.72 23.48 -35.18
N GLU A 306 -5.09 24.47 -35.79
CA GLU A 306 -3.67 24.40 -36.15
C GLU A 306 -2.80 24.38 -34.89
N CYS A 307 -1.91 23.38 -34.78
CA CYS A 307 -1.04 23.21 -33.62
C CYS A 307 0.19 24.13 -33.73
N VAL A 308 0.02 25.39 -33.35
CA VAL A 308 1.09 26.42 -33.39
C VAL A 308 1.68 26.62 -32.00
N LEU A 309 3.01 26.50 -31.88
CA LEU A 309 3.75 26.75 -30.64
C LEU A 309 3.61 28.22 -30.20
N ALA A 310 3.07 28.43 -29.00
CA ALA A 310 3.05 29.76 -28.38
C ALA A 310 4.45 30.10 -27.84
N VAL A 311 5.07 31.15 -28.40
CA VAL A 311 6.27 31.76 -27.79
C VAL A 311 5.87 32.50 -26.52
N SER A 312 6.46 32.09 -25.39
CA SER A 312 6.23 32.66 -24.06
C SER A 312 6.26 34.20 -24.08
N ARG A 313 5.16 34.82 -23.63
CA ARG A 313 5.08 36.25 -23.28
C ARG A 313 4.31 36.42 -21.97
N ARG A 314 4.97 36.26 -20.83
CA ARG A 314 4.56 36.92 -19.57
C ARG A 314 5.76 37.50 -18.85
N GLY A 315 6.00 38.76 -19.17
CA GLY A 315 7.03 39.62 -18.61
C GLY A 315 7.07 40.94 -19.39
N ARG A 316 6.03 41.78 -19.25
CA ARG A 316 6.06 43.25 -19.42
C ARG A 316 4.70 43.89 -19.14
N GLN A 317 4.76 45.10 -18.59
CA GLN A 317 3.69 45.94 -18.04
C GLN A 317 2.55 46.25 -19.02
N ALA A 318 1.40 46.54 -18.43
CA ALA A 318 0.18 47.00 -19.08
C ALA A 318 0.33 48.39 -19.74
N THR A 319 -0.14 48.52 -20.98
CA THR A 319 -0.75 49.75 -21.51
C THR A 319 -1.82 49.39 -22.55
N SER A 320 -3.07 49.74 -22.21
CA SER A 320 -4.20 50.17 -23.06
C SER A 320 -4.42 49.62 -24.48
N GLY A 321 -5.57 48.95 -24.65
CA GLY A 321 -6.61 49.36 -25.61
C GLY A 321 -6.51 48.92 -27.07
N VAL A 322 -7.54 48.19 -27.53
CA VAL A 322 -8.39 48.45 -28.72
C VAL A 322 -8.90 47.12 -29.32
N ALA A 323 -10.14 47.20 -29.81
CA ALA A 323 -11.09 46.16 -30.12
C ALA A 323 -10.75 45.25 -31.31
N VAL A 324 -11.43 44.09 -31.29
CA VAL A 324 -11.58 43.12 -32.36
C VAL A 324 -12.22 43.76 -33.60
N GLY A 325 -11.65 43.50 -34.78
CA GLY A 325 -12.25 43.77 -36.08
C GLY A 325 -11.98 42.60 -37.02
N SER A 326 -13.05 42.06 -37.59
CA SER A 326 -13.07 41.06 -38.65
C SER A 326 -12.43 41.58 -39.93
N ASP A 327 -11.81 40.70 -40.73
CA ASP A 327 -12.16 40.47 -42.14
C ASP A 327 -11.11 39.64 -42.91
N ASN A 328 -11.60 38.55 -43.49
CA ASN A 328 -11.38 37.97 -44.82
C ASN A 328 -10.09 38.25 -45.66
N ILE A 329 -9.49 37.10 -46.06
CA ILE A 329 -9.04 36.71 -47.41
C ILE A 329 -7.77 37.38 -47.99
N THR A 330 -6.71 36.60 -48.22
CA THR A 330 -6.23 36.31 -49.60
C THR A 330 -5.25 35.12 -49.65
N ILE A 331 -5.56 34.18 -50.55
CA ILE A 331 -4.68 33.11 -51.04
C ILE A 331 -3.66 33.73 -52.00
N ALA A 332 -2.37 33.44 -51.81
CA ALA A 332 -1.35 33.66 -52.83
C ALA A 332 -0.59 32.35 -53.08
N GLN A 333 -0.84 31.79 -54.26
CA GLN A 333 -0.06 30.71 -54.85
C GLN A 333 1.39 31.16 -55.07
N ARG A 334 2.35 30.27 -54.82
CA ARG A 334 3.64 30.32 -55.52
C ARG A 334 4.14 28.91 -55.84
N SER A 335 4.33 28.72 -57.13
CA SER A 335 4.78 27.53 -57.84
C SER A 335 6.30 27.36 -57.80
N GLU A 336 6.70 26.09 -57.76
CA GLU A 336 7.86 25.45 -58.41
C GLU A 336 9.30 25.94 -58.10
N SER A 337 10.13 25.02 -57.61
CA SER A 337 11.21 24.41 -58.40
C SER A 337 11.81 23.23 -57.65
N LEU A 338 11.88 22.08 -58.34
CA LEU A 338 12.72 20.95 -57.96
C LEU A 338 14.16 21.29 -58.35
N ASP A 339 15.10 21.11 -57.44
CA ASP A 339 16.48 20.78 -57.78
C ASP A 339 16.95 19.62 -56.91
N ALA A 340 17.35 18.55 -57.60
CA ALA A 340 17.93 17.35 -57.03
C ALA A 340 19.39 17.64 -56.63
N ILE A 341 19.72 17.42 -55.36
CA ILE A 341 21.10 17.36 -54.90
C ILE A 341 21.33 15.97 -54.30
N THR A 342 22.06 15.16 -55.06
CA THR A 342 22.60 13.85 -54.67
C THR A 342 23.79 14.07 -53.74
N VAL A 343 23.74 13.59 -52.50
CA VAL A 343 24.92 13.50 -51.61
C VAL A 343 24.94 12.11 -50.97
N SER A 344 26.04 11.39 -51.19
CA SER A 344 26.36 10.12 -50.54
C SER A 344 26.58 10.29 -49.03
N PRO A 345 26.23 9.30 -48.19
CA PRO A 345 26.48 9.38 -46.76
C PRO A 345 27.94 9.03 -46.46
N GLN A 346 28.70 10.01 -45.97
CA GLN A 346 29.88 9.75 -45.12
C GLN A 346 29.39 9.66 -43.67
N ALA A 347 29.65 8.53 -43.02
CA ALA A 347 29.41 8.32 -41.60
C ALA A 347 30.37 9.20 -40.77
N PRO A 348 29.92 9.83 -39.68
CA PRO A 348 30.80 10.25 -38.60
C PRO A 348 31.03 9.09 -37.63
N ASP A 349 32.29 8.81 -37.37
CA ASP A 349 32.80 7.82 -36.41
C ASP A 349 32.22 8.03 -34.99
N TYR A 350 31.67 6.96 -34.42
CA TYR A 350 31.39 6.85 -32.98
C TYR A 350 32.59 6.18 -32.29
N PRO A 351 32.99 6.60 -31.08
CA PRO A 351 34.01 5.90 -30.30
C PRO A 351 33.52 4.50 -29.92
N SER A 352 34.39 3.50 -30.03
CA SER A 352 34.12 2.10 -29.70
C SER A 352 33.85 1.87 -28.21
N ASP A 353 32.97 0.89 -27.94
CA ASP A 353 32.43 0.41 -26.66
C ASP A 353 33.43 -0.11 -25.60
N ALA A 354 34.68 0.34 -25.60
CA ALA A 354 35.73 -0.18 -24.72
C ALA A 354 36.04 0.69 -23.48
N GLU A 355 35.35 1.82 -23.25
CA GLU A 355 35.68 2.74 -22.15
C GLU A 355 34.52 3.09 -21.18
N MET A 356 33.43 2.32 -21.13
CA MET A 356 32.45 2.45 -20.04
C MET A 356 32.00 1.11 -19.44
N GLN A 357 32.96 0.23 -19.19
CA GLN A 357 32.82 -0.89 -18.25
C GLN A 357 33.88 -0.77 -17.16
N GLU A 358 33.59 0.03 -16.12
CA GLU A 358 34.19 -0.21 -14.81
C GLU A 358 33.33 0.39 -13.67
N TYR A 359 33.09 -0.46 -12.65
CA TYR A 359 32.49 -0.20 -11.33
C TYR A 359 30.97 -0.32 -11.15
N ALA A 360 30.52 -1.53 -10.80
CA ALA A 360 29.69 -1.76 -9.60
C ALA A 360 29.78 -3.24 -9.19
N ALA A 361 30.73 -3.55 -8.30
CA ALA A 361 30.75 -4.79 -7.51
C ALA A 361 30.11 -4.51 -6.14
N ASP A 362 29.52 -5.55 -5.56
CA ASP A 362 28.83 -5.64 -4.27
C ASP A 362 29.35 -4.71 -3.15
N GLU A 363 28.46 -3.88 -2.60
CA GLU A 363 28.52 -3.39 -1.21
C GLU A 363 27.09 -3.23 -0.64
N PRO A 364 26.82 -3.64 0.62
CA PRO A 364 25.52 -3.42 1.26
C PRO A 364 25.28 -1.91 1.53
N PRO A 365 24.02 -1.44 1.53
CA PRO A 365 23.75 -0.03 1.77
C PRO A 365 23.95 0.33 3.25
N GLU A 366 24.87 1.25 3.55
CA GLU A 366 24.95 1.89 4.87
C GLU A 366 23.60 2.48 5.32
N PRO A 367 23.28 2.52 6.63
CA PRO A 367 22.07 3.15 7.18
C PRO A 367 21.89 4.62 6.76
N LEU A 368 22.99 5.30 6.42
CA LEU A 368 23.01 6.68 5.93
C LEU A 368 22.39 6.82 4.53
N ARG A 369 22.44 5.76 3.70
CA ARG A 369 21.95 5.76 2.31
C ARG A 369 20.45 5.49 2.18
N MET A 370 19.80 4.96 3.20
CA MET A 370 18.35 4.71 3.17
C MET A 370 17.57 6.04 3.09
N ALA A 371 16.45 6.11 2.37
CA ALA A 371 15.59 7.29 2.37
C ALA A 371 14.85 7.41 3.73
N LEU A 372 14.62 8.63 4.21
CA LEU A 372 13.79 8.90 5.39
C LEU A 372 12.66 9.82 4.97
N ARG A 373 11.56 9.25 4.43
CA ARG A 373 10.43 10.02 3.90
C ARG A 373 9.23 10.04 4.83
N ASN A 374 9.14 9.06 5.74
CA ASN A 374 8.01 8.87 6.64
C ASN A 374 8.46 8.10 7.92
N PRO A 375 7.61 7.99 8.95
CA PRO A 375 7.92 7.27 10.18
C PRO A 375 8.15 5.76 10.00
N SER A 376 7.54 5.12 9.00
CA SER A 376 7.81 3.71 8.69
C SER A 376 9.24 3.50 8.18
N ASP A 377 9.73 4.39 7.31
CA ASP A 377 11.14 4.42 6.88
C ASP A 377 12.08 4.56 8.09
N ALA A 378 11.69 5.34 9.11
CA ALA A 378 12.49 5.50 10.34
C ALA A 378 12.59 4.19 11.14
N LEU A 379 11.49 3.44 11.26
CA LEU A 379 11.51 2.11 11.88
C LEU A 379 12.38 1.13 11.09
N GLN A 380 12.33 1.21 9.75
CA GLN A 380 13.16 0.37 8.89
C GLN A 380 14.65 0.65 9.11
N ILE A 381 15.04 1.93 9.19
CA ILE A 381 16.43 2.33 9.51
C ILE A 381 16.86 1.79 10.88
N LEU A 382 15.99 1.85 11.88
CA LEU A 382 16.28 1.25 13.18
C LEU A 382 16.43 -0.27 13.12
N ALA A 383 15.62 -0.96 12.31
CA ALA A 383 15.69 -2.41 12.15
C ALA A 383 16.99 -2.88 11.47
N TYR A 384 17.52 -2.13 10.51
CA TYR A 384 18.81 -2.46 9.85
C TYR A 384 20.02 -2.21 10.75
N SER A 385 19.93 -1.34 11.75
CA SER A 385 21.01 -1.18 12.76
C SER A 385 21.19 -2.40 13.69
N GLN A 386 20.49 -3.52 13.43
CA GLN A 386 20.57 -4.76 14.20
C GLN A 386 21.59 -5.79 13.66
N ASP A 387 22.10 -5.67 12.44
CA ASP A 387 22.78 -6.77 11.71
C ASP A 387 24.26 -7.03 12.05
N ASP A 388 24.91 -6.21 12.89
CA ASP A 388 26.29 -6.48 13.32
C ASP A 388 26.32 -7.21 14.68
N SER A 389 26.34 -8.55 14.62
CA SER A 389 26.70 -9.56 15.65
C SER A 389 25.59 -10.20 16.52
N PRO A 390 25.72 -11.51 16.86
CA PRO A 390 24.68 -12.28 17.55
C PRO A 390 24.67 -11.95 19.04
N VAL A 391 23.59 -11.31 19.52
CA VAL A 391 23.39 -11.11 20.96
C VAL A 391 22.55 -12.25 21.51
N SER A 392 23.17 -13.05 22.38
CA SER A 392 22.54 -14.03 23.26
C SER A 392 21.51 -13.33 24.18
N THR A 393 20.25 -13.30 23.76
CA THR A 393 19.12 -13.04 24.66
C THR A 393 18.91 -14.28 25.54
N ARG A 394 19.24 -14.17 26.83
CA ARG A 394 18.84 -15.16 27.85
C ARG A 394 17.34 -15.41 27.75
N SER A 395 16.97 -16.59 27.31
CA SER A 395 15.63 -17.14 27.37
C SER A 395 15.16 -17.10 28.82
N LEU A 396 14.19 -16.24 29.15
CA LEU A 396 13.37 -16.45 30.33
C LEU A 396 12.42 -17.61 30.01
N SER A 397 12.88 -18.83 30.22
CA SER A 397 12.01 -20.00 30.27
C SER A 397 11.10 -19.85 31.48
N ILE A 398 9.85 -19.45 31.25
CA ILE A 398 8.78 -19.75 32.21
C ILE A 398 8.43 -21.20 31.98
N THR A 399 8.85 -22.07 32.89
CA THR A 399 8.49 -23.48 32.91
C THR A 399 6.98 -23.58 33.12
N TYR A 400 6.23 -23.89 32.06
CA TYR A 400 4.84 -24.30 32.18
C TYR A 400 4.82 -25.82 32.33
N SER A 401 4.43 -26.29 33.51
CA SER A 401 4.02 -27.67 33.71
C SER A 401 2.71 -27.88 32.94
N ASP A 402 2.75 -28.72 31.91
CA ASP A 402 1.56 -29.28 31.28
C ASP A 402 0.75 -30.07 32.32
N ALA A 403 -0.34 -29.48 32.80
CA ALA A 403 -1.38 -30.20 33.52
C ALA A 403 -2.62 -30.27 32.62
N THR A 404 -2.61 -31.25 31.72
CA THR A 404 -3.81 -31.77 31.06
C THR A 404 -4.69 -32.47 32.10
N GLY A 405 -5.55 -31.70 32.78
CA GLY A 405 -6.53 -32.22 33.73
C GLY A 405 -7.93 -32.27 33.11
N ARG A 406 -8.28 -33.37 32.43
CA ARG A 406 -9.69 -33.75 32.23
C ARG A 406 -10.33 -33.92 33.61
N LEU A 407 -11.38 -33.16 33.91
CA LEU A 407 -12.30 -33.49 35.00
C LEU A 407 -13.74 -33.49 34.47
N ALA A 408 -14.26 -34.70 34.30
CA ALA A 408 -15.67 -34.98 34.12
C ALA A 408 -16.43 -34.80 35.45
N PRO A 409 -17.75 -34.55 35.41
CA PRO A 409 -18.53 -34.15 36.59
C PRO A 409 -18.92 -35.36 37.44
N GLN A 410 -18.73 -35.28 38.76
CA GLN A 410 -19.38 -36.19 39.70
C GLN A 410 -20.40 -35.45 40.55
N ALA A 411 -21.62 -35.94 40.46
CA ALA A 411 -22.76 -35.54 41.27
C ALA A 411 -22.66 -36.15 42.68
N THR A 412 -22.74 -35.31 43.71
CA THR A 412 -23.26 -35.69 45.03
C THR A 412 -23.77 -34.43 45.76
N SER A 413 -25.10 -34.35 45.91
CA SER A 413 -25.76 -33.69 47.06
C SER A 413 -25.88 -34.74 48.19
N PRO A 414 -26.05 -34.40 49.51
CA PRO A 414 -26.95 -33.35 50.01
C PRO A 414 -26.63 -32.62 51.35
N ALA A 415 -27.44 -31.58 51.59
CA ALA A 415 -27.97 -31.07 52.87
C ALA A 415 -27.06 -30.39 53.93
N HIS A 416 -27.26 -29.09 54.15
CA HIS A 416 -28.21 -28.59 55.17
C HIS A 416 -28.41 -27.07 55.09
N SER A 417 -29.64 -26.69 55.45
CA SER A 417 -30.28 -25.38 55.41
C SER A 417 -29.66 -24.29 56.30
N THR A 418 -29.68 -23.05 55.82
CA THR A 418 -30.27 -21.93 56.57
C THR A 418 -30.83 -20.87 55.62
N THR A 419 -32.11 -20.61 55.80
CA THR A 419 -32.98 -19.68 55.11
C THR A 419 -32.63 -18.24 55.49
N TYR A 420 -32.30 -17.37 54.52
CA TYR A 420 -32.53 -15.93 54.64
C TYR A 420 -32.81 -15.33 53.25
N GLY A 421 -34.06 -14.89 53.08
CA GLY A 421 -34.43 -13.72 52.28
C GLY A 421 -34.20 -13.76 50.77
N ASN A 422 -35.27 -14.07 50.03
CA ASN A 422 -35.45 -13.61 48.65
C ASN A 422 -35.17 -12.10 48.55
N ARG A 423 -34.02 -11.75 47.99
CA ARG A 423 -33.85 -10.55 47.17
C ARG A 423 -33.59 -11.03 45.74
N PRO A 424 -34.34 -10.56 44.73
CA PRO A 424 -33.96 -10.81 43.35
C PRO A 424 -32.61 -10.12 43.14
N THR A 425 -31.55 -10.90 42.94
CA THR A 425 -30.30 -10.38 42.36
C THR A 425 -30.64 -9.78 41.00
N PRO A 426 -30.21 -8.54 40.71
CA PRO A 426 -30.56 -7.90 39.44
C PRO A 426 -29.98 -8.74 38.31
N SER A 427 -30.85 -9.20 37.40
CA SER A 427 -30.46 -9.82 36.15
C SER A 427 -29.53 -8.85 35.41
N PHE A 428 -28.26 -9.20 35.24
CA PHE A 428 -27.35 -8.33 34.50
C PHE A 428 -27.72 -8.43 33.01
N ILE A 429 -28.04 -7.30 32.38
CA ILE A 429 -28.40 -7.22 30.94
C ILE A 429 -27.29 -7.79 30.02
N LEU A 430 -26.07 -7.94 30.57
CA LEU A 430 -24.90 -8.54 29.94
C LEU A 430 -24.78 -10.06 30.10
N ASP A 431 -25.77 -10.76 30.66
CA ASP A 431 -25.76 -12.23 30.77
C ASP A 431 -25.63 -12.93 29.41
N ASN A 432 -26.03 -12.23 28.33
CA ASN A 432 -25.91 -12.68 26.94
C ASN A 432 -24.58 -12.30 26.25
N TYR A 433 -23.67 -11.61 26.94
CA TYR A 433 -22.37 -11.25 26.40
C TYR A 433 -21.41 -12.45 26.51
N GLU A 434 -20.86 -12.89 25.38
CA GLU A 434 -20.19 -14.19 25.24
C GLU A 434 -19.05 -14.43 26.25
N LEU A 435 -18.24 -13.40 26.54
CA LEU A 435 -17.15 -13.50 27.52
C LEU A 435 -17.66 -13.68 28.96
N VAL A 436 -18.79 -13.07 29.30
CA VAL A 436 -19.43 -13.22 30.62
C VAL A 436 -20.14 -14.57 30.69
N GLN A 437 -20.86 -14.96 29.64
CA GLN A 437 -21.58 -16.24 29.56
C GLN A 437 -20.62 -17.44 29.69
N ARG A 438 -19.43 -17.35 29.10
CA ARG A 438 -18.38 -18.38 29.21
C ARG A 438 -17.61 -18.34 30.54
N GLY A 439 -17.91 -17.38 31.42
CA GLY A 439 -17.22 -17.21 32.70
C GLY A 439 -15.75 -16.73 32.57
N LEU A 440 -15.35 -16.24 31.39
CA LEU A 440 -13.99 -15.73 31.13
C LEU A 440 -13.81 -14.29 31.63
N LEU A 441 -14.91 -13.54 31.73
CA LEU A 441 -14.94 -12.17 32.25
C LEU A 441 -15.98 -12.07 33.38
N HIS A 442 -15.53 -11.68 34.58
CA HIS A 442 -16.46 -11.46 35.69
C HIS A 442 -17.13 -10.07 35.60
N PRO A 443 -18.47 -9.95 35.75
CA PRO A 443 -19.19 -8.68 35.59
C PRO A 443 -18.68 -7.51 36.43
N SER A 444 -18.08 -7.77 37.59
CA SER A 444 -17.56 -6.73 38.49
C SER A 444 -16.35 -5.96 37.93
N ILE A 445 -15.64 -6.53 36.95
CA ILE A 445 -14.42 -5.93 36.38
C ILE A 445 -14.77 -4.91 35.27
N LEU A 446 -15.95 -5.00 34.65
CA LEU A 446 -16.33 -4.11 33.56
C LEU A 446 -16.35 -2.61 33.96
N PRO A 447 -16.96 -2.19 35.09
CA PRO A 447 -16.93 -0.79 35.49
C PRO A 447 -15.51 -0.24 35.68
N GLU A 448 -14.60 -1.07 36.22
CA GLU A 448 -13.20 -0.70 36.41
C GLU A 448 -12.48 -0.47 35.08
N LEU A 449 -12.59 -1.42 34.14
CA LEU A 449 -11.96 -1.29 32.81
C LEU A 449 -12.55 -0.13 31.99
N LEU A 450 -13.87 0.08 32.07
CA LEU A 450 -14.50 1.23 31.43
C LEU A 450 -13.99 2.55 32.02
N HIS A 451 -13.83 2.63 33.35
CA HIS A 451 -13.25 3.82 33.99
C HIS A 451 -11.81 4.07 33.54
N ILE A 452 -10.98 3.03 33.44
CA ILE A 452 -9.61 3.11 32.91
C ILE A 452 -9.63 3.66 31.48
N TYR A 453 -10.51 3.14 30.62
CA TYR A 453 -10.65 3.60 29.24
C TYR A 453 -11.03 5.08 29.14
N VAL A 454 -12.12 5.46 29.82
CA VAL A 454 -12.68 6.82 29.77
C VAL A 454 -11.69 7.86 30.27
N LYS A 455 -10.92 7.52 31.31
CA LYS A 455 -9.94 8.42 31.90
C LYS A 455 -8.68 8.57 31.06
N ASN A 456 -8.15 7.47 30.51
CA ASN A 456 -6.81 7.43 29.96
C ASN A 456 -6.75 7.43 28.43
N TYR A 457 -7.76 6.90 27.73
CA TYR A 457 -7.73 6.69 26.28
C TYR A 457 -8.74 7.56 25.52
N HIS A 458 -9.98 7.63 26.03
CA HIS A 458 -11.07 8.38 25.40
C HIS A 458 -10.72 9.85 25.07
N PRO A 459 -9.96 10.61 25.89
CA PRO A 459 -9.62 12.00 25.57
C PRO A 459 -8.82 12.18 24.26
N TYR A 460 -8.10 11.15 23.80
CA TYR A 460 -7.31 11.21 22.56
C TYR A 460 -8.11 10.83 21.30
N CYS A 461 -9.19 10.07 21.47
CA CYS A 461 -10.11 9.70 20.41
C CYS A 461 -11.55 9.66 20.98
N PRO A 462 -12.20 10.83 21.15
CA PRO A 462 -13.52 10.94 21.76
C PRO A 462 -14.64 10.52 20.80
N ILE A 463 -14.52 9.32 20.23
CA ILE A 463 -15.50 8.73 19.31
C ILE A 463 -16.50 7.86 20.05
N VAL A 464 -16.28 7.44 21.30
CA VAL A 464 -17.21 6.55 22.03
C VAL A 464 -18.49 7.30 22.46
N PRO A 465 -19.69 6.69 22.44
CA PRO A 465 -20.94 7.35 22.83
C PRO A 465 -20.96 7.76 24.30
N GLU A 466 -21.71 8.81 24.62
CA GLU A 466 -21.81 9.32 25.99
C GLU A 466 -22.31 8.28 26.99
N TYR A 467 -23.26 7.42 26.60
CA TYR A 467 -23.79 6.40 27.51
C TYR A 467 -22.75 5.33 27.89
N PHE A 468 -21.65 5.16 27.15
CA PHE A 468 -20.54 4.29 27.58
C PHE A 468 -19.64 4.94 28.63
N LEU A 469 -19.71 6.27 28.79
CA LEU A 469 -18.80 7.04 29.63
C LEU A 469 -19.25 7.11 31.10
N GLY A 470 -20.48 6.66 31.41
CA GLY A 470 -21.08 6.71 32.75
C GLY A 470 -21.22 5.35 33.42
N SER A 471 -21.17 5.32 34.76
CA SER A 471 -21.29 4.09 35.57
C SER A 471 -22.66 3.40 35.44
N SER A 472 -23.72 4.14 35.13
CA SER A 472 -25.07 3.62 34.81
C SER A 472 -25.24 3.20 33.35
N GLY A 473 -24.20 3.37 32.53
CA GLY A 473 -24.18 3.09 31.10
C GLY A 473 -24.25 1.62 30.72
N LEU A 474 -23.73 0.75 31.59
CA LEU A 474 -23.68 -0.70 31.39
C LEU A 474 -25.07 -1.31 31.17
N GLU A 475 -26.12 -0.73 31.76
CA GLU A 475 -27.50 -1.19 31.62
C GLU A 475 -28.09 -0.86 30.23
N ARG A 476 -27.51 0.10 29.51
CA ARG A 476 -27.96 0.53 28.18
C ARG A 476 -27.27 -0.21 27.04
N ILE A 477 -26.21 -0.96 27.32
CA ILE A 477 -25.45 -1.70 26.31
C ILE A 477 -26.28 -2.85 25.76
N GLN A 478 -26.48 -2.86 24.44
CA GLN A 478 -27.23 -3.90 23.74
C GLN A 478 -26.32 -4.79 22.89
N LYS A 479 -26.87 -5.86 22.30
CA LYS A 479 -26.10 -6.78 21.43
C LYS A 479 -25.30 -6.10 20.30
N PRO A 480 -25.83 -5.07 19.59
CA PRO A 480 -25.06 -4.36 18.56
C PRO A 480 -23.82 -3.63 19.08
N ASP A 481 -23.79 -3.34 20.39
CA ASP A 481 -22.68 -2.63 21.04
C ASP A 481 -21.56 -3.58 21.49
N TYR A 482 -21.76 -4.90 21.44
CA TYR A 482 -20.81 -5.88 21.99
C TYR A 482 -19.45 -5.85 21.30
N PHE A 483 -19.39 -5.57 20.00
CA PHE A 483 -18.12 -5.40 19.30
C PHE A 483 -17.33 -4.21 19.86
N LEU A 484 -17.96 -3.03 19.94
CA LEU A 484 -17.34 -1.82 20.48
C LEU A 484 -16.94 -2.01 21.96
N LEU A 485 -17.79 -2.64 22.77
CA LEU A 485 -17.47 -2.99 24.15
C LEU A 485 -16.23 -3.89 24.22
N THR A 486 -16.16 -4.95 23.40
CA THR A 486 -15.01 -5.86 23.38
C THR A 486 -13.71 -5.11 23.04
N ILE A 487 -13.75 -4.20 22.06
CA ILE A 487 -12.60 -3.36 21.71
C ILE A 487 -12.18 -2.47 22.89
N ILE A 488 -13.13 -1.78 23.53
CA ILE A 488 -12.85 -0.93 24.69
C ILE A 488 -12.20 -1.73 25.82
N LEU A 489 -12.72 -2.92 26.12
CA LEU A 489 -12.16 -3.80 27.16
C LEU A 489 -10.75 -4.29 26.79
N THR A 490 -10.52 -4.62 25.50
CA THR A 490 -9.21 -5.01 24.99
C THR A 490 -8.19 -3.89 25.17
N ILE A 491 -8.54 -2.65 24.82
CA ILE A 491 -7.68 -1.48 24.97
C ILE A 491 -7.43 -1.17 26.45
N ALA A 492 -8.48 -1.14 27.27
CA ALA A 492 -8.38 -0.82 28.70
C ALA A 492 -7.47 -1.78 29.48
N SER A 493 -7.53 -3.07 29.14
CA SER A 493 -6.78 -4.13 29.81
C SER A 493 -5.33 -4.26 29.33
N ARG A 494 -4.98 -3.68 28.17
CA ARG A 494 -3.68 -3.83 27.49
C ARG A 494 -2.48 -3.46 28.35
N ASP A 495 -2.54 -2.30 29.00
CA ASP A 495 -1.41 -1.71 29.73
C ASP A 495 -1.49 -1.93 31.25
N SER A 496 -2.42 -2.79 31.70
CA SER A 496 -2.62 -3.10 33.12
C SER A 496 -2.07 -4.49 33.45
N PRO A 497 -1.05 -4.61 34.32
CA PRO A 497 -0.49 -5.92 34.69
C PRO A 497 -1.52 -6.81 35.41
N ASN A 498 -2.45 -6.20 36.14
CA ASN A 498 -3.50 -6.92 36.88
C ASN A 498 -4.55 -7.56 35.95
N HIS A 499 -4.64 -7.11 34.70
CA HIS A 499 -5.66 -7.53 33.75
C HIS A 499 -5.08 -8.32 32.57
N ALA A 500 -3.86 -8.85 32.67
CA ALA A 500 -3.20 -9.56 31.57
C ALA A 500 -4.00 -10.76 31.03
N LEU A 501 -4.64 -11.55 31.91
CA LEU A 501 -5.50 -12.67 31.49
C LEU A 501 -6.79 -12.18 30.81
N VAL A 502 -7.40 -11.14 31.36
CA VAL A 502 -8.59 -10.51 30.76
C VAL A 502 -8.27 -9.96 29.38
N HIS A 503 -7.12 -9.30 29.23
CA HIS A 503 -6.65 -8.79 27.96
C HIS A 503 -6.51 -9.90 26.91
N ARG A 504 -5.95 -11.05 27.29
CA ARG A 504 -5.85 -12.22 26.40
C ARG A 504 -7.22 -12.72 25.95
N TYR A 505 -8.17 -12.90 26.87
CA TYR A 505 -9.52 -13.36 26.51
C TYR A 505 -10.27 -12.35 25.64
N CYS A 506 -10.17 -11.06 25.95
CA CYS A 506 -10.76 -10.01 25.15
C CYS A 506 -10.15 -9.98 23.73
N TRP A 507 -8.82 -10.12 23.62
CA TRP A 507 -8.15 -10.13 22.32
C TRP A 507 -8.52 -11.34 21.47
N ASP A 508 -8.50 -12.56 22.03
CA ASP A 508 -8.88 -13.78 21.31
C ASP A 508 -10.33 -13.66 20.78
N HIS A 509 -11.22 -13.06 21.58
CA HIS A 509 -12.60 -12.79 21.15
C HIS A 509 -12.67 -11.68 20.09
N THR A 510 -11.91 -10.60 20.22
CA THR A 510 -11.79 -9.54 19.20
C THR A 510 -11.34 -10.13 17.86
N GLN A 511 -10.35 -11.01 17.83
CA GLN A 511 -9.90 -11.65 16.58
C GLN A 511 -11.02 -12.45 15.91
N HIS A 512 -11.80 -13.21 16.70
CA HIS A 512 -12.97 -13.92 16.20
C HIS A 512 -14.03 -12.97 15.62
N LEU A 513 -14.35 -11.88 16.33
CA LEU A 513 -15.31 -10.89 15.86
C LEU A 513 -14.81 -10.17 14.60
N LEU A 514 -13.52 -9.83 14.50
CA LEU A 514 -12.93 -9.21 13.31
C LEU A 514 -13.07 -10.09 12.06
N LEU A 515 -12.96 -11.41 12.18
CA LEU A 515 -13.23 -12.32 11.07
C LEU A 515 -14.69 -12.24 10.60
N GLN A 516 -15.64 -12.13 11.52
CA GLN A 516 -17.05 -11.93 11.15
C GLN A 516 -17.32 -10.57 10.50
N VAL A 517 -16.64 -9.51 10.98
CA VAL A 517 -16.67 -8.19 10.33
C VAL A 517 -16.11 -8.27 8.91
N LEU A 518 -15.00 -8.98 8.72
CA LEU A 518 -14.37 -9.20 7.41
C LEU A 518 -15.29 -9.96 6.44
N LEU A 519 -16.03 -10.94 6.95
CA LEU A 519 -17.05 -11.70 6.21
C LEU A 519 -18.37 -10.93 6.03
N ALA A 520 -18.42 -9.65 6.42
CA ALA A 520 -19.57 -8.75 6.28
C ALA A 520 -20.87 -9.29 6.92
N HIS A 521 -20.75 -9.99 8.05
CA HIS A 521 -21.89 -10.57 8.76
C HIS A 521 -22.96 -9.49 9.09
N PRO A 522 -24.27 -9.77 9.03
CA PRO A 522 -25.31 -8.72 9.16
C PRO A 522 -25.21 -7.81 10.40
N TRP A 523 -24.79 -8.33 11.55
CA TRP A 523 -24.64 -7.51 12.78
C TRP A 523 -23.50 -6.48 12.68
N SER A 524 -22.49 -6.71 11.82
CA SER A 524 -21.31 -5.85 11.71
C SER A 524 -21.54 -4.62 10.83
N GLN A 525 -22.70 -4.53 10.16
CA GLN A 525 -23.06 -3.44 9.28
C GLN A 525 -23.68 -2.29 10.08
N THR A 526 -22.94 -1.77 11.05
CA THR A 526 -23.38 -0.70 11.95
C THR A 526 -22.28 0.36 12.13
N PRO A 527 -22.63 1.65 12.35
CA PRO A 527 -21.63 2.69 12.66
C PRO A 527 -20.77 2.33 13.88
N ARG A 528 -21.34 1.59 14.83
CA ARG A 528 -20.65 1.02 16.01
C ARG A 528 -19.45 0.15 15.66
N THR A 529 -19.56 -0.63 14.59
CA THR A 529 -18.46 -1.48 14.14
C THR A 529 -17.31 -0.63 13.60
N VAL A 530 -17.63 0.42 12.83
CA VAL A 530 -16.64 1.39 12.33
C VAL A 530 -15.91 2.09 13.48
N GLU A 531 -16.63 2.50 14.53
CA GLU A 531 -16.05 3.07 15.74
C GLU A 531 -15.05 2.14 16.42
N GLY A 532 -15.41 0.85 16.58
CA GLY A 532 -14.53 -0.16 17.15
C GLY A 532 -13.26 -0.38 16.33
N LEU A 533 -13.36 -0.40 14.99
CA LEU A 533 -12.21 -0.57 14.10
C LEU A 533 -11.22 0.60 14.20
N ILE A 534 -11.73 1.84 14.21
CA ILE A 534 -10.94 3.07 14.36
C ILE A 534 -10.22 3.11 15.71
N LEU A 535 -10.91 2.72 16.79
CA LEU A 535 -10.30 2.66 18.11
C LEU A 535 -9.19 1.60 18.17
N LEU A 536 -9.47 0.40 17.65
CA LEU A 536 -8.48 -0.68 17.65
C LEU A 536 -7.24 -0.33 16.83
N SER A 537 -7.38 0.42 15.72
CA SER A 537 -6.23 0.79 14.88
C SER A 537 -5.27 1.78 15.55
N GLU A 538 -5.71 2.53 16.56
CA GLU A 538 -4.84 3.44 17.32
C GLU A 538 -4.14 2.74 18.49
N TRP A 539 -4.81 1.76 19.10
CA TRP A 539 -4.33 1.01 20.26
C TRP A 539 -4.38 -0.50 20.00
N LEU A 540 -3.49 -0.96 19.13
CA LEU A 540 -3.29 -2.39 18.89
C LEU A 540 -2.75 -3.10 20.16
N PRO A 541 -3.10 -4.39 20.36
CA PRO A 541 -2.51 -5.21 21.43
C PRO A 541 -1.04 -5.55 21.19
N HIS A 542 -0.23 -5.46 22.24
CA HIS A 542 1.23 -5.67 22.21
C HIS A 542 1.67 -7.14 21.99
N ILE A 543 0.74 -8.07 21.75
CA ILE A 543 0.96 -9.53 21.84
C ILE A 543 1.75 -10.09 20.63
N GLN A 544 1.85 -9.36 19.52
CA GLN A 544 2.63 -9.78 18.35
C GLN A 544 4.16 -9.73 18.56
N ALA A 545 4.65 -9.03 19.60
CA ALA A 545 6.09 -8.94 19.87
C ALA A 545 6.73 -10.26 20.34
N ASN A 546 5.97 -11.18 20.98
CA ASN A 546 6.54 -12.37 21.64
C ASN A 546 6.45 -13.68 20.83
N ARG A 547 5.64 -13.78 19.77
CA ARG A 547 5.60 -14.98 18.90
C ARG A 547 6.67 -14.97 17.80
N ALA A 548 7.31 -13.83 17.57
CA ALA A 548 8.31 -13.62 16.52
C ALA A 548 9.75 -13.93 16.97
N THR A 549 9.95 -14.83 17.94
CA THR A 549 11.29 -15.23 18.38
C THR A 549 11.95 -16.27 17.48
N SER A 550 11.36 -16.60 16.32
CA SER A 550 11.96 -17.57 15.38
C SER A 550 12.10 -17.10 13.93
N GLU A 551 11.65 -15.89 13.55
CA GLU A 551 11.77 -15.44 12.15
C GLU A 551 12.19 -13.97 12.03
N THR A 552 13.40 -13.81 11.50
CA THR A 552 14.12 -12.63 10.97
C THR A 552 13.28 -11.39 10.56
N HIS A 553 13.68 -10.20 11.05
CA HIS A 553 13.49 -8.81 10.55
C HIS A 553 12.11 -8.31 10.05
N LYS A 554 11.09 -9.16 9.83
CA LYS A 554 9.80 -8.80 9.21
C LYS A 554 8.73 -8.34 10.20
N SER A 555 8.95 -8.52 11.51
CA SER A 555 7.96 -8.27 12.56
C SER A 555 7.70 -6.77 12.83
N LEU A 556 8.69 -5.89 12.63
CA LEU A 556 8.62 -4.50 13.10
C LEU A 556 7.57 -3.61 12.41
N SER A 557 7.25 -3.88 11.14
CA SER A 557 6.19 -3.13 10.43
C SER A 557 4.80 -3.78 10.56
N SER A 558 4.66 -4.85 11.34
CA SER A 558 3.39 -5.61 11.45
C SER A 558 2.26 -4.77 12.06
N GLU A 559 2.58 -3.92 13.04
CA GLU A 559 1.58 -3.09 13.72
C GLU A 559 0.99 -2.02 12.79
N ASP A 560 1.84 -1.25 12.10
CA ASP A 560 1.34 -0.23 11.15
C ASP A 560 0.58 -0.89 9.97
N ARG A 561 1.00 -2.07 9.51
CA ARG A 561 0.25 -2.84 8.48
C ARG A 561 -1.13 -3.28 9.00
N THR A 562 -1.19 -3.73 10.26
CA THR A 562 -2.45 -4.13 10.90
C THR A 562 -3.36 -2.92 11.08
N ALA A 563 -2.83 -1.80 11.59
CA ALA A 563 -3.57 -0.56 11.74
C ALA A 563 -4.11 -0.06 10.40
N TRP A 564 -3.28 -0.09 9.34
CA TRP A 564 -3.70 0.26 7.99
C TRP A 564 -4.83 -0.62 7.48
N SER A 565 -4.72 -1.95 7.63
CA SER A 565 -5.77 -2.89 7.26
C SER A 565 -7.09 -2.61 7.99
N LEU A 566 -7.05 -2.36 9.30
CA LEU A 566 -8.23 -2.04 10.12
C LEU A 566 -8.88 -0.72 9.68
N VAL A 567 -8.09 0.33 9.45
CA VAL A 567 -8.58 1.61 8.92
C VAL A 567 -9.24 1.41 7.56
N GLY A 568 -8.71 0.53 6.71
CA GLY A 568 -9.35 0.17 5.44
C GLY A 568 -10.66 -0.53 5.56
N LEU A 569 -10.77 -1.46 6.49
CA LEU A 569 -12.03 -2.11 6.79
C LEU A 569 -13.06 -1.07 7.29
N ALA A 570 -12.63 -0.11 8.11
CA ALA A 570 -13.45 1.00 8.56
C ALA A 570 -13.89 1.92 7.41
N VAL A 571 -13.00 2.26 6.47
CA VAL A 571 -13.33 3.04 5.26
C VAL A 571 -14.36 2.31 4.40
N ARG A 572 -14.14 1.02 4.11
CA ARG A 572 -15.05 0.20 3.29
C ARG A 572 -16.44 0.09 3.92
N LEU A 573 -16.50 -0.19 5.23
CA LEU A 573 -17.76 -0.21 5.97
C LEU A 573 -18.40 1.17 6.04
N GLY A 574 -17.62 2.24 6.17
CA GLY A 574 -18.10 3.61 6.14
C GLY A 574 -18.85 3.94 4.85
N TYR A 575 -18.33 3.51 3.70
CA TYR A 575 -19.04 3.64 2.41
C TYR A 575 -20.27 2.75 2.31
N LEU A 576 -20.17 1.49 2.75
CA LEU A 576 -21.30 0.56 2.74
C LEU A 576 -22.49 1.14 3.52
N LEU A 577 -22.21 1.82 4.63
CA LEU A 577 -23.19 2.47 5.50
C LEU A 577 -23.54 3.90 5.09
N ARG A 578 -23.00 4.39 3.97
CA ARG A 578 -23.19 5.76 3.46
C ARG A 578 -22.85 6.84 4.50
N LEU A 579 -21.84 6.61 5.34
CA LEU A 579 -21.40 7.62 6.32
C LEU A 579 -20.77 8.84 5.64
N ASP A 580 -20.29 8.68 4.42
CA ASP A 580 -19.73 9.74 3.59
C ASP A 580 -20.75 10.81 3.20
N THR A 581 -22.04 10.44 3.07
CA THR A 581 -23.10 11.41 2.76
C THR A 581 -23.43 12.30 3.95
N ALA A 582 -23.13 11.86 5.18
CA ALA A 582 -23.32 12.67 6.40
C ALA A 582 -22.37 13.89 6.46
N ALA A 583 -21.41 14.00 5.54
CA ALA A 583 -20.62 15.22 5.36
C ALA A 583 -21.47 16.40 4.82
N PHE A 584 -22.60 16.14 4.17
CA PHE A 584 -23.49 17.15 3.61
C PHE A 584 -24.66 17.44 4.56
N ARG A 585 -24.79 18.70 5.03
CA ARG A 585 -25.84 19.16 5.98
C ARG A 585 -27.28 19.14 5.43
N ASN A 586 -27.52 18.66 4.21
CA ASN A 586 -28.79 18.82 3.48
C ASN A 586 -29.38 17.51 2.93
N PHE A 587 -28.92 16.34 3.39
CA PHE A 587 -29.56 15.08 2.99
C PHE A 587 -30.82 14.85 3.84
N ILE A 588 -31.97 14.85 3.18
CA ILE A 588 -33.28 14.57 3.80
C ILE A 588 -33.36 13.06 3.98
N ASP A 589 -33.05 12.57 5.18
CA ASP A 589 -33.42 11.24 5.64
C ASP A 589 -34.29 11.38 6.89
N ASP A 590 -35.22 10.46 7.10
CA ASP A 590 -36.20 10.44 8.21
C ASP A 590 -35.54 10.09 9.59
N GLU A 591 -34.23 10.35 9.72
CA GLU A 591 -33.39 9.99 10.85
C GLU A 591 -33.34 11.08 11.93
N SER A 592 -33.08 10.69 13.18
CA SER A 592 -32.95 11.67 14.25
C SER A 592 -31.66 12.48 14.10
N LYS A 593 -31.71 13.76 14.49
CA LYS A 593 -30.56 14.69 14.46
C LYS A 593 -29.32 14.12 15.18
N GLU A 594 -29.53 13.37 16.26
CA GLU A 594 -28.46 12.72 17.02
C GLU A 594 -27.75 11.62 16.21
N GLN A 595 -28.48 10.87 15.40
CA GLN A 595 -27.93 9.82 14.53
C GLN A 595 -27.14 10.44 13.37
N GLU A 596 -27.64 11.51 12.76
CA GLU A 596 -26.94 12.25 11.71
C GLU A 596 -25.61 12.84 12.21
N GLU A 597 -25.65 13.54 13.35
CA GLU A 597 -24.46 14.10 14.01
C GLU A 597 -23.45 13.00 14.34
N ARG A 598 -23.93 11.83 14.77
CA ARG A 598 -23.08 10.69 15.07
C ARG A 598 -22.41 10.13 13.82
N LYS A 599 -23.15 9.88 12.75
CA LYS A 599 -22.59 9.39 11.47
C LYS A 599 -21.53 10.35 10.93
N ARG A 600 -21.78 11.65 11.01
CA ARG A 600 -20.83 12.69 10.62
C ARG A 600 -19.56 12.67 11.47
N LEU A 601 -19.67 12.52 12.79
CA LEU A 601 -18.52 12.41 13.68
C LEU A 601 -17.66 11.17 13.35
N VAL A 602 -18.31 10.01 13.14
CA VAL A 602 -17.60 8.78 12.77
C VAL A 602 -16.85 8.95 11.46
N TRP A 603 -17.48 9.55 10.44
CA TRP A 603 -16.83 9.80 9.16
C TRP A 603 -15.64 10.76 9.26
N ILE A 604 -15.70 11.79 10.12
CA ILE A 604 -14.56 12.68 10.40
C ILE A 604 -13.36 11.86 10.92
N PHE A 605 -13.58 10.95 11.87
CA PHE A 605 -12.50 10.09 12.38
C PHE A 605 -11.97 9.10 11.33
N VAL A 606 -12.84 8.49 10.51
CA VAL A 606 -12.42 7.65 9.36
C VAL A 606 -11.47 8.46 8.46
N TYR A 607 -11.88 9.67 8.08
CA TYR A 607 -11.13 10.56 7.20
C TYR A 607 -9.76 10.96 7.80
N LEU A 608 -9.74 11.29 9.10
CA LEU A 608 -8.53 11.67 9.83
C LEU A 608 -7.53 10.53 9.87
N LEU A 609 -7.98 9.35 10.33
CA LEU A 609 -7.07 8.22 10.54
C LEU A 609 -6.55 7.65 9.23
N ASP A 610 -7.38 7.58 8.19
CA ASP A 610 -6.97 7.15 6.83
C ASP A 610 -5.82 8.00 6.29
N ARG A 611 -5.86 9.32 6.47
CA ARG A 611 -4.76 10.21 6.06
C ARG A 611 -3.52 10.04 6.92
N GLN A 612 -3.69 9.98 8.23
CA GLN A 612 -2.56 9.88 9.16
C GLN A 612 -1.81 8.55 9.01
N ILE A 613 -2.50 7.42 8.84
CA ILE A 613 -1.85 6.12 8.58
C ILE A 613 -1.19 6.07 7.20
N SER A 614 -1.82 6.66 6.18
CA SER A 614 -1.28 6.65 4.82
C SER A 614 0.01 7.47 4.70
N VAL A 615 0.04 8.67 5.28
CA VAL A 615 1.27 9.49 5.35
C VAL A 615 2.36 8.77 6.14
N ARG A 616 1.98 8.07 7.22
CA ARG A 616 2.91 7.32 8.06
C ARG A 616 3.60 6.17 7.31
N LEU A 617 2.87 5.48 6.44
CA LEU A 617 3.37 4.38 5.62
C LEU A 617 3.93 4.82 4.26
N GLY A 618 3.77 6.09 3.87
CA GLY A 618 4.12 6.56 2.52
C GLY A 618 3.23 5.97 1.43
N HIS A 619 1.98 5.64 1.75
CA HIS A 619 0.99 5.09 0.83
C HIS A 619 -0.08 6.11 0.46
N SER A 620 -0.82 5.83 -0.61
CA SER A 620 -2.03 6.56 -0.95
C SER A 620 -3.17 6.24 0.02
N PHE A 621 -4.09 7.18 0.16
CA PHE A 621 -5.25 7.12 1.05
C PHE A 621 -6.46 6.49 0.36
N TRP A 622 -7.39 5.92 1.14
CA TRP A 622 -8.55 5.19 0.63
C TRP A 622 -9.84 6.00 0.61
N SER A 623 -10.00 6.97 1.53
CA SER A 623 -11.20 7.80 1.62
C SER A 623 -11.24 8.90 0.55
N ARG A 624 -12.18 8.75 -0.38
CA ARG A 624 -12.68 9.73 -1.35
C ARG A 624 -13.94 10.44 -0.81
N GLY A 625 -14.04 11.75 -0.95
CA GLY A 625 -15.23 12.49 -0.51
C GLY A 625 -15.04 14.00 -0.67
N PRO A 626 -16.13 14.79 -0.56
CA PRO A 626 -16.02 16.24 -0.50
C PRO A 626 -15.08 16.64 0.65
N ALA A 627 -14.36 17.74 0.48
CA ALA A 627 -13.61 18.31 1.60
C ALA A 627 -14.56 18.52 2.78
N LEU A 628 -14.26 17.90 3.93
CA LEU A 628 -15.04 18.09 5.14
C LEU A 628 -15.06 19.58 5.46
N SER A 629 -16.25 20.14 5.71
CA SER A 629 -16.36 21.50 6.25
C SER A 629 -15.56 21.56 7.54
N SER A 630 -14.45 22.29 7.53
CA SER A 630 -13.56 22.45 8.70
C SER A 630 -14.29 23.14 9.85
N HIS A 631 -15.26 24.01 9.58
CA HIS A 631 -15.94 24.76 10.60
C HIS A 631 -17.11 23.97 11.23
N PHE A 632 -16.87 23.47 12.44
CA PHE A 632 -17.89 22.92 13.32
C PHE A 632 -17.67 23.38 14.76
N THR A 633 -18.76 23.50 15.50
CA THR A 633 -18.79 23.99 16.87
C THR A 633 -19.27 22.89 17.81
N GLU A 634 -19.19 23.12 19.12
CA GLU A 634 -19.83 22.27 20.14
C GLU A 634 -21.33 22.06 19.93
N LYS A 635 -22.00 22.98 19.22
CA LYS A 635 -23.42 22.85 18.91
C LYS A 635 -23.70 21.80 17.85
N ASP A 636 -22.70 21.47 17.03
CA ASP A 636 -22.78 20.44 15.99
C ASP A 636 -22.52 19.04 16.56
N PHE A 637 -21.75 18.91 17.65
CA PHE A 637 -21.42 17.63 18.28
C PHE A 637 -21.48 17.71 19.81
N PRO A 638 -22.68 17.58 20.41
CA PRO A 638 -22.86 17.66 21.85
C PRO A 638 -22.06 16.61 22.64
N SER A 639 -21.81 15.44 22.04
CA SER A 639 -21.02 14.35 22.63
C SER A 639 -19.54 14.68 22.84
N LEU A 640 -19.03 15.76 22.23
CA LEU A 640 -17.66 16.24 22.43
C LEU A 640 -17.51 17.21 23.61
N LYS A 641 -18.57 17.39 24.41
CA LYS A 641 -18.51 18.14 25.67
C LYS A 641 -17.96 17.26 26.77
N SER A 642 -17.03 17.80 27.56
CA SER A 642 -16.55 17.12 28.75
C SER A 642 -17.68 17.02 29.80
N THR A 643 -18.05 15.81 30.19
CA THR A 643 -18.97 15.52 31.30
C THR A 643 -18.34 15.69 32.68
N SER A 644 -17.04 16.03 32.74
CA SER A 644 -16.30 16.25 33.99
C SER A 644 -16.39 17.72 34.38
N GLY A 645 -17.28 18.07 35.32
CA GLY A 645 -17.61 19.43 35.76
C GLY A 645 -16.51 20.25 36.44
N VAL A 646 -15.24 20.14 36.04
CA VAL A 646 -14.11 20.90 36.62
C VAL A 646 -13.46 21.88 35.66
N ASN A 647 -13.71 21.84 34.35
CA ASN A 647 -13.45 22.95 33.42
C ASN A 647 -14.21 22.67 32.13
N ASP A 648 -14.88 23.69 31.59
CA ASP A 648 -15.69 23.66 30.36
C ASP A 648 -14.78 23.46 29.13
N GLN A 649 -14.20 22.26 28.99
CA GLN A 649 -13.23 21.92 27.95
C GLN A 649 -13.91 21.11 26.86
N SER A 650 -14.00 21.71 25.68
CA SER A 650 -14.59 21.11 24.49
C SER A 650 -13.54 20.43 23.63
N TYR A 651 -13.78 19.17 23.29
CA TYR A 651 -12.95 18.43 22.35
C TYR A 651 -13.20 18.85 20.89
N ALA A 652 -14.28 19.59 20.61
CA ALA A 652 -14.67 19.97 19.26
C ALA A 652 -13.63 20.90 18.61
N SER A 653 -13.16 21.93 19.32
CA SER A 653 -12.13 22.85 18.81
C SER A 653 -10.80 22.15 18.56
N VAL A 654 -10.43 21.19 19.41
CA VAL A 654 -9.21 20.41 19.23
C VAL A 654 -9.32 19.46 18.03
N LEU A 655 -10.50 18.87 17.81
CA LEU A 655 -10.77 18.05 16.64
C LEU A 655 -10.76 18.87 15.34
N GLU A 656 -11.35 20.07 15.33
CA GLU A 656 -11.27 21.01 14.19
C GLU A 656 -9.81 21.36 13.87
N ALA A 657 -9.03 21.72 14.90
CA ALA A 657 -7.62 22.04 14.75
C ALA A 657 -6.82 20.84 14.19
N THR A 658 -7.13 19.62 14.65
CA THR A 658 -6.52 18.38 14.17
C THR A 658 -6.88 18.07 12.71
N LEU A 659 -8.13 18.36 12.32
CA LEU A 659 -8.60 18.20 10.94
C LEU A 659 -7.88 19.16 9.99
N GLU A 660 -7.76 20.43 10.35
CA GLU A 660 -7.02 21.42 9.56
C GLU A 660 -5.54 21.02 9.41
N LEU A 661 -4.86 20.57 10.48
CA LEU A 661 -3.49 20.06 10.38
C LEU A 661 -3.38 18.83 9.49
N THR A 662 -4.31 17.88 9.64
CA THR A 662 -4.29 16.64 8.85
C THR A 662 -4.49 16.95 7.36
N GLN A 663 -5.30 17.95 7.03
CA GLN A 663 -5.45 18.44 5.65
C GLN A 663 -4.17 19.11 5.13
N LEU A 664 -3.48 19.91 5.96
CA LEU A 664 -2.19 20.49 5.58
C LEU A 664 -1.12 19.42 5.35
N LEU A 665 -1.00 18.45 6.26
CA LEU A 665 -0.08 17.32 6.14
C LEU A 665 -0.40 16.47 4.89
N TYR A 666 -1.69 16.26 4.61
CA TYR A 666 -2.16 15.58 3.42
C TYR A 666 -1.76 16.32 2.13
N ASN A 667 -2.03 17.63 2.05
CA ASN A 667 -1.67 18.44 0.89
C ASN A 667 -0.15 18.45 0.65
N ALA A 668 0.63 18.53 1.74
CA ALA A 668 2.08 18.41 1.69
C ALA A 668 2.53 17.06 1.16
N HIS A 669 1.93 15.97 1.64
CA HIS A 669 2.24 14.63 1.15
C HIS A 669 1.94 14.47 -0.34
N GLN A 670 0.80 14.96 -0.83
CA GLN A 670 0.44 14.88 -2.25
C GLN A 670 1.35 15.73 -3.16
N ILE A 671 1.82 16.89 -2.69
CA ILE A 671 2.65 17.79 -3.49
C ILE A 671 4.12 17.36 -3.44
N LEU A 672 4.67 17.09 -2.26
CA LEU A 672 6.09 16.80 -2.06
C LEU A 672 6.41 15.32 -2.32
N TYR A 673 5.48 14.41 -1.98
CA TYR A 673 5.67 12.96 -2.08
C TYR A 673 4.61 12.25 -2.95
N PRO A 674 4.26 12.75 -4.16
CA PRO A 674 3.27 12.11 -5.03
C PRO A 674 3.70 10.73 -5.53
N SER A 675 4.98 10.58 -5.86
CA SER A 675 5.64 9.32 -6.21
C SER A 675 7.15 9.48 -6.06
N ALA A 676 7.90 8.39 -5.90
CA ALA A 676 9.36 8.45 -5.77
C ALA A 676 10.02 9.21 -6.93
N ASP A 677 9.59 8.94 -8.17
CA ASP A 677 10.17 9.54 -9.37
C ASP A 677 9.84 11.03 -9.51
N LYS A 678 8.60 11.43 -9.20
CA LYS A 678 8.19 12.85 -9.23
C LYS A 678 8.90 13.63 -8.12
N THR A 679 9.03 13.05 -6.94
CA THR A 679 9.82 13.61 -5.84
C THR A 679 11.28 13.80 -6.26
N LEU A 680 11.92 12.80 -6.86
CA LEU A 680 13.28 12.90 -7.36
C LEU A 680 13.43 13.96 -8.45
N THR A 681 12.49 14.01 -9.40
CA THR A 681 12.46 15.03 -10.46
C THR A 681 12.38 16.44 -9.85
N MET A 682 11.49 16.63 -8.88
CA MET A 682 11.34 17.90 -8.17
C MET A 682 12.62 18.28 -7.41
N ILE A 683 13.30 17.30 -6.80
CA ILE A 683 14.59 17.48 -6.13
C ILE A 683 15.68 17.89 -7.13
N HIS A 684 15.77 17.22 -8.27
CA HIS A 684 16.78 17.49 -9.29
C HIS A 684 16.57 18.85 -9.98
N ASN A 685 15.31 19.20 -10.29
CA ASN A 685 14.96 20.47 -10.91
C ASN A 685 15.06 21.64 -9.91
N GLY A 686 14.87 21.37 -8.61
CA GLY A 686 14.88 22.40 -7.57
C GLY A 686 13.62 23.26 -7.52
N ASP A 687 12.49 22.76 -8.03
CA ASP A 687 11.22 23.51 -8.14
C ASP A 687 10.37 23.48 -6.86
N TYR A 688 10.83 22.83 -5.79
CA TYR A 688 10.07 22.66 -4.54
C TYR A 688 10.02 23.86 -3.56
N PRO A 689 10.97 24.82 -3.53
CA PRO A 689 10.98 25.87 -2.49
C PRO A 689 9.69 26.68 -2.41
N ILE A 690 9.02 26.92 -3.54
CA ILE A 690 7.73 27.63 -3.58
C ILE A 690 6.65 26.92 -2.75
N TYR A 691 6.62 25.59 -2.79
CA TYR A 691 5.67 24.79 -2.02
C TYR A 691 6.02 24.82 -0.54
N LEU A 692 7.32 24.73 -0.20
CA LEU A 692 7.77 24.80 1.20
C LEU A 692 7.41 26.14 1.84
N ASP A 693 7.58 27.25 1.13
CA ASP A 693 7.18 28.58 1.61
C ASP A 693 5.66 28.72 1.81
N ASP A 694 4.87 28.18 0.87
CA ASP A 694 3.41 28.19 0.98
C ASP A 694 2.91 27.34 2.17
N PHE A 695 3.54 26.19 2.41
CA PHE A 695 3.25 25.36 3.58
C PHE A 695 3.71 26.00 4.88
N ASP A 696 4.89 26.62 4.92
CA ASP A 696 5.39 27.32 6.11
C ASP A 696 4.44 28.46 6.52
N ARG A 697 3.93 29.23 5.55
CA ARG A 697 2.91 30.26 5.79
C ARG A 697 1.61 29.68 6.34
N SER A 698 1.13 28.60 5.73
CA SER A 698 -0.12 27.94 6.11
C SER A 698 -0.04 27.34 7.51
N ILE A 699 1.07 26.67 7.84
CA ILE A 699 1.35 26.07 9.14
C ILE A 699 1.52 27.17 10.21
N THR A 700 2.18 28.28 9.88
CA THR A 700 2.32 29.42 10.80
C THR A 700 0.98 30.09 11.10
N THR A 701 0.13 30.25 10.08
CA THR A 701 -1.23 30.79 10.26
C THR A 701 -2.07 29.86 11.13
N TRP A 702 -1.98 28.56 10.90
CA TRP A 702 -2.63 27.56 11.75
C TRP A 702 -2.16 27.68 13.21
N HIS A 703 -0.84 27.81 13.46
CA HIS A 703 -0.30 27.95 14.81
C HIS A 703 -0.78 29.22 15.49
N ALA A 704 -0.80 30.35 14.78
CA ALA A 704 -1.30 31.62 15.30
C ALA A 704 -2.77 31.52 15.74
N LYS A 705 -3.59 30.74 15.02
CA LYS A 705 -5.01 30.50 15.32
C LYS A 705 -5.21 29.55 16.51
N TRP A 706 -4.44 28.46 16.59
CA TRP A 706 -4.75 27.33 17.48
C TRP A 706 -3.81 27.12 18.67
N LYS A 707 -2.66 27.83 18.77
CA LYS A 707 -1.69 27.64 19.87
C LYS A 707 -2.30 27.79 21.27
N ASP A 708 -3.32 28.64 21.41
CA ASP A 708 -3.99 28.96 22.68
C ASP A 708 -5.35 28.25 22.82
N VAL A 709 -5.58 27.19 22.04
CA VAL A 709 -6.81 26.38 22.16
C VAL A 709 -6.96 25.84 23.58
N GLN A 710 -8.20 25.88 24.08
CA GLN A 710 -8.59 25.37 25.40
C GLN A 710 -8.77 23.85 25.32
N GLY A 711 -8.23 23.12 26.29
CA GLY A 711 -8.36 21.67 26.37
C GLY A 711 -7.40 21.03 27.37
N PRO A 712 -7.52 19.73 27.66
CA PRO A 712 -6.62 19.04 28.56
C PRO A 712 -5.18 19.13 28.05
N ILE A 713 -4.23 19.35 28.96
CA ILE A 713 -2.81 19.54 28.61
C ILE A 713 -2.26 18.41 27.75
N ASN A 714 -2.66 17.16 28.03
CA ASN A 714 -2.23 15.98 27.29
C ASN A 714 -2.71 16.05 25.84
N VAL A 715 -3.99 16.35 25.62
CA VAL A 715 -4.58 16.42 24.27
C VAL A 715 -4.01 17.62 23.50
N LYS A 716 -3.86 18.78 24.15
CA LYS A 716 -3.18 19.94 23.57
C LYS A 716 -1.74 19.60 23.16
N THR A 717 -1.02 18.85 23.98
CA THR A 717 0.34 18.39 23.66
C THR A 717 0.33 17.47 22.43
N THR A 718 -0.65 16.58 22.26
CA THR A 718 -0.78 15.76 21.04
C THR A 718 -1.03 16.58 19.78
N LEU A 719 -1.80 17.67 19.89
CA LEU A 719 -2.01 18.60 18.79
C LEU A 719 -0.69 19.30 18.42
N MET A 720 0.07 19.74 19.42
CA MET A 720 1.39 20.36 19.21
C MET A 720 2.42 19.37 18.66
N LEU A 721 2.39 18.09 19.06
CA LEU A 721 3.21 17.04 18.47
C LEU A 721 2.91 16.88 16.98
N THR A 722 1.63 16.90 16.60
CA THR A 722 1.20 16.82 15.18
C THR A 722 1.65 18.06 14.39
N TYR A 723 1.58 19.24 15.01
CA TYR A 723 2.07 20.49 14.43
C TYR A 723 3.57 20.44 14.15
N GLU A 724 4.39 20.12 15.17
CA GLU A 724 5.84 20.05 15.01
C GLU A 724 6.24 18.93 14.03
N TYR A 725 5.51 17.81 14.04
CA TYR A 725 5.72 16.75 13.07
C TYR A 725 5.41 17.23 11.65
N THR A 726 4.33 17.98 11.44
CA THR A 726 3.98 18.52 10.10
C THR A 726 5.06 19.49 9.61
N ARG A 727 5.58 20.35 10.49
CA ARG A 727 6.72 21.24 10.17
C ARG A 727 7.96 20.46 9.81
N LEU A 728 8.31 19.45 10.61
CA LEU A 728 9.45 18.58 10.36
C LEU A 728 9.28 17.84 9.03
N TYR A 729 8.11 17.24 8.79
CA TYR A 729 7.81 16.45 7.60
C TYR A 729 7.93 17.24 6.29
N VAL A 730 7.38 18.46 6.26
CA VAL A 730 7.46 19.37 5.11
C VAL A 730 8.90 19.81 4.89
N ASN A 731 9.57 20.32 5.93
CA ASN A 731 10.90 20.91 5.78
C ASN A 731 12.01 19.86 5.59
N ALA A 732 11.84 18.63 6.09
CA ALA A 732 12.78 17.52 5.90
C ALA A 732 12.98 17.16 4.41
N PHE A 733 12.02 17.51 3.54
CA PHE A 733 12.14 17.37 2.10
C PHE A 733 13.41 18.05 1.56
N SER A 734 13.70 19.26 2.04
CA SER A 734 14.88 20.03 1.64
C SER A 734 16.20 19.35 2.04
N PHE A 735 16.24 18.71 3.22
CA PHE A 735 17.39 17.94 3.67
C PHE A 735 17.65 16.75 2.76
N GLN A 736 16.59 16.00 2.43
CA GLN A 736 16.68 14.90 1.45
C GLN A 736 17.16 15.42 0.08
N ALA A 737 16.64 16.56 -0.38
CA ALA A 737 17.03 17.16 -1.65
C ALA A 737 18.51 17.54 -1.72
N VAL A 738 19.08 18.04 -0.62
CA VAL A 738 20.51 18.38 -0.52
C VAL A 738 21.36 17.12 -0.52
N VAL A 739 21.00 16.10 0.28
CA VAL A 739 21.75 14.85 0.37
C VAL A 739 21.77 14.12 -0.99
N ILE A 740 20.62 14.03 -1.68
CA ILE A 740 20.53 13.35 -2.98
C ILE A 740 21.36 14.07 -4.05
N ARG A 741 21.22 15.40 -4.18
CA ARG A 741 21.97 16.17 -5.19
C ARG A 741 23.49 16.12 -4.99
N LYS A 742 23.96 16.01 -3.75
CA LYS A 742 25.40 15.89 -3.45
C LYS A 742 25.94 14.46 -3.50
N SER A 743 25.06 13.46 -3.38
CA SER A 743 25.39 12.04 -3.53
C SER A 743 25.40 11.58 -4.99
N THR A 744 24.82 12.36 -5.92
CA THR A 744 24.84 12.05 -7.35
C THR A 744 26.20 12.47 -7.94
N PRO A 745 27.01 11.55 -8.51
CA PRO A 745 28.31 11.90 -9.05
C PRO A 745 28.15 12.90 -10.21
N ARG A 746 28.82 14.06 -10.11
CA ARG A 746 28.99 14.93 -11.26
C ARG A 746 29.84 14.17 -12.28
N SER A 747 29.36 14.07 -13.52
CA SER A 747 30.17 13.66 -14.66
C SER A 747 31.30 14.68 -14.84
N SER A 748 32.40 14.46 -14.13
CA SER A 748 33.68 15.11 -14.35
C SER A 748 34.67 14.03 -14.75
N SER A 749 35.09 14.10 -16.00
CA SER A 749 36.17 13.33 -16.59
C SER A 749 37.46 13.47 -15.78
N GLN A 750 37.75 12.50 -14.91
CA GLN A 750 39.10 12.01 -14.56
C GLN A 750 39.02 10.87 -13.53
N PRO A 751 39.43 9.63 -13.87
CA PRO A 751 39.54 8.54 -12.90
C PRO A 751 40.89 8.62 -12.19
N GLY A 752 40.89 8.87 -10.88
CA GLY A 752 42.12 8.81 -10.10
C GLY A 752 42.17 9.61 -8.80
N ASN A 753 41.12 9.57 -7.95
CA ASN A 753 41.27 9.77 -6.49
C ASN A 753 39.93 9.48 -5.79
N ARG A 754 39.74 8.25 -5.27
CA ARG A 754 38.67 8.00 -4.29
C ARG A 754 39.20 8.41 -2.91
N GLN A 755 39.05 9.69 -2.57
CA GLN A 755 39.15 10.16 -1.20
C GLN A 755 37.78 10.05 -0.51
N PRO A 756 37.72 9.83 0.81
CA PRO A 756 36.46 9.81 1.57
C PRO A 756 35.67 11.09 1.32
N HIS A 757 34.35 10.94 1.15
CA HIS A 757 33.45 12.03 0.78
C HIS A 757 33.68 13.28 1.66
N PRO A 758 33.97 14.45 1.08
CA PRO A 758 34.14 15.68 1.85
C PRO A 758 32.84 16.01 2.59
N ASP A 759 32.95 16.50 3.83
CA ASP A 759 31.83 16.96 4.67
C ASP A 759 30.74 17.63 3.83
N GLN A 760 29.59 16.96 3.68
CA GLN A 760 28.53 17.40 2.76
C GLN A 760 27.96 18.79 3.14
N PHE A 761 28.27 19.28 4.34
CA PHE A 761 27.94 20.60 4.88
C PHE A 761 29.16 21.41 5.39
N ALA A 762 30.37 21.17 4.87
CA ALA A 762 31.63 21.81 5.32
C ALA A 762 31.59 23.35 5.53
N HIS A 763 30.83 24.07 4.70
CA HIS A 763 30.69 25.54 4.75
C HIS A 763 29.46 26.04 5.53
N GLY A 764 28.75 25.15 6.22
CA GLY A 764 27.62 25.47 7.08
C GLY A 764 26.29 25.50 6.33
N ILE A 765 25.21 25.19 7.04
CA ILE A 765 23.86 25.01 6.48
C ILE A 765 23.40 26.24 5.69
N MET A 766 23.69 27.45 6.20
CA MET A 766 23.23 28.72 5.63
C MET A 766 23.95 29.13 4.33
N SER A 767 25.02 28.41 3.95
CA SER A 767 25.68 28.62 2.65
C SER A 767 24.92 27.98 1.49
N LEU A 768 23.94 27.10 1.79
CA LEU A 768 23.15 26.38 0.79
C LEU A 768 21.85 27.13 0.49
N PRO A 769 21.36 27.10 -0.77
CA PRO A 769 20.06 27.66 -1.13
C PRO A 769 18.90 27.14 -0.26
N ASP A 770 18.99 25.87 0.14
CA ASP A 770 17.97 25.17 0.94
C ASP A 770 18.22 25.21 2.46
N GLY A 771 19.26 25.94 2.89
CA GLY A 771 19.74 25.90 4.26
C GLY A 771 18.69 26.30 5.30
N ARG A 772 17.84 27.28 4.97
CA ARG A 772 16.74 27.72 5.84
C ARG A 772 15.80 26.57 6.20
N TYR A 773 15.34 25.81 5.21
CA TYR A 773 14.40 24.71 5.43
C TYR A 773 15.04 23.57 6.23
N VAL A 774 16.32 23.25 6.00
CA VAL A 774 17.05 22.25 6.79
C VAL A 774 17.18 22.67 8.26
N PHE A 775 17.42 23.96 8.50
CA PHE A 775 17.42 24.53 9.84
C PHE A 775 16.05 24.45 10.50
N ASP A 776 14.99 24.84 9.79
CA ASP A 776 13.61 24.79 10.29
C ASP A 776 13.16 23.35 10.61
N ALA A 777 13.54 22.37 9.77
CA ALA A 777 13.32 20.94 10.04
C ALA A 777 14.05 20.49 11.32
N THR A 778 15.31 20.91 11.50
CA THR A 778 16.12 20.56 12.66
C THR A 778 15.53 21.15 13.95
N GLN A 779 15.07 22.40 13.90
CA GLN A 779 14.39 23.04 15.04
C GLN A 779 13.07 22.34 15.35
N ALA A 780 12.27 22.01 14.33
CA ALA A 780 11.02 21.27 14.52
C ALA A 780 11.27 19.89 15.16
N ALA A 781 12.31 19.16 14.75
CA ALA A 781 12.69 17.89 15.39
C ALA A 781 13.09 18.06 16.86
N LYS A 782 13.89 19.09 17.19
CA LYS A 782 14.25 19.41 18.59
C LYS A 782 13.01 19.76 19.42
N SER A 783 12.16 20.65 18.90
CA SER A 783 10.91 21.05 19.56
C SER A 783 9.97 19.86 19.78
N LEU A 784 9.85 18.97 18.80
CA LEU A 784 9.04 17.75 18.88
C LEU A 784 9.51 16.85 20.02
N LEU A 785 10.81 16.56 20.12
CA LEU A 785 11.37 15.77 21.22
C LEU A 785 11.20 16.47 22.57
N GLY A 786 11.38 17.79 22.62
CA GLY A 786 11.18 18.58 23.85
C GLY A 786 9.73 18.60 24.36
N LEU A 787 8.73 18.36 23.50
CA LEU A 787 7.33 18.22 23.92
C LEU A 787 7.07 16.95 24.72
N PHE A 788 7.83 15.86 24.50
CA PHE A 788 7.69 14.63 25.28
C PHE A 788 8.04 14.82 26.75
N SER A 789 8.95 15.74 27.07
CA SER A 789 9.28 16.10 28.46
C SER A 789 8.13 16.76 29.22
N ARG A 790 7.06 17.21 28.52
CA ARG A 790 5.85 17.77 29.14
C ARG A 790 4.82 16.68 29.48
N LEU A 791 4.99 15.46 28.99
CA LEU A 791 4.10 14.34 29.24
C LEU A 791 4.65 13.49 30.39
N GLU A 792 3.81 13.20 31.39
CA GLU A 792 4.17 12.23 32.44
C GLU A 792 4.30 10.82 31.83
N PRO A 793 5.46 10.15 31.92
CA PRO A 793 5.71 8.87 31.22
C PRO A 793 4.66 7.79 31.54
N ARG A 794 4.36 7.59 32.83
CA ARG A 794 3.48 6.50 33.30
C ARG A 794 1.99 6.85 33.31
N ARG A 795 1.63 8.12 33.08
CA ARG A 795 0.24 8.60 33.21
C ARG A 795 -0.34 9.15 31.92
N ALA A 796 0.51 9.60 30.99
CA ALA A 796 0.08 10.14 29.70
C ALA A 796 0.72 9.38 28.53
N LEU A 797 2.04 9.11 28.59
CA LEU A 797 2.78 8.59 27.44
C LEU A 797 2.45 7.11 27.10
N CYS A 798 2.21 6.25 28.09
CA CYS A 798 1.82 4.85 27.87
C CYS A 798 0.43 4.70 27.22
N TYR A 799 -0.48 5.63 27.47
CA TYR A 799 -1.85 5.60 26.93
C TYR A 799 -2.00 6.35 25.61
N LEU A 800 -0.92 6.99 25.15
CA LEU A 800 -0.90 7.76 23.94
C LEU A 800 -1.10 6.84 22.71
N PRO A 801 -1.81 7.27 21.66
CA PRO A 801 -1.89 6.49 20.43
C PRO A 801 -0.52 6.24 19.79
N SER A 802 -0.35 5.07 19.18
CA SER A 802 0.94 4.56 18.65
C SER A 802 1.65 5.53 17.70
N ARG A 803 0.89 6.26 16.88
CA ARG A 803 1.42 7.23 15.90
C ARG A 803 2.31 8.30 16.51
N PHE A 804 2.05 8.73 17.74
CA PHE A 804 2.80 9.81 18.36
C PHE A 804 4.20 9.35 18.78
N HIS A 805 4.34 8.13 19.28
CA HIS A 805 5.64 7.53 19.56
C HIS A 805 6.49 7.49 18.30
N LEU A 806 5.89 7.17 17.16
CA LEU A 806 6.55 7.14 15.85
C LEU A 806 7.00 8.51 15.36
N TYR A 807 6.26 9.59 15.66
CA TYR A 807 6.73 10.95 15.37
C TYR A 807 8.01 11.29 16.14
N GLY A 808 8.11 10.85 17.40
CA GLY A 808 9.32 10.98 18.21
C GLY A 808 10.48 10.16 17.64
N VAL A 809 10.23 8.91 17.25
CA VAL A 809 11.21 8.04 16.57
C VAL A 809 11.72 8.68 15.28
N TYR A 810 10.82 9.20 14.43
CA TYR A 810 11.17 9.88 13.19
C TYR A 810 12.07 11.10 13.44
N ALA A 811 11.75 11.94 14.44
CA ALA A 811 12.57 13.09 14.80
C ALA A 811 13.97 12.67 15.30
N ALA A 812 14.07 11.62 16.12
CA ALA A 812 15.35 11.11 16.61
C ALA A 812 16.21 10.51 15.47
N VAL A 813 15.61 9.77 14.54
CA VAL A 813 16.33 9.24 13.36
C VAL A 813 16.74 10.38 12.41
N PHE A 814 15.88 11.38 12.21
CA PHE A 814 16.20 12.55 11.41
C PHE A 814 17.41 13.31 11.98
N LEU A 815 17.43 13.57 13.29
CA LEU A 815 18.56 14.24 13.97
C LEU A 815 19.86 13.42 13.90
N HIS A 816 19.77 12.10 13.92
CA HIS A 816 20.95 11.24 13.75
C HIS A 816 21.55 11.42 12.35
N LYS A 817 20.70 11.47 11.32
CA LYS A 817 21.13 11.67 9.94
C LYS A 817 21.69 13.06 9.71
N THR A 818 21.08 14.11 10.25
CA THR A 818 21.64 15.46 10.15
C THR A 818 23.00 15.56 10.84
N GLN A 819 23.17 14.94 12.01
CA GLN A 819 24.46 14.87 12.70
C GLN A 819 25.52 14.10 11.90
N SER A 820 25.17 12.97 11.32
CA SER A 820 26.08 12.11 10.54
C SER A 820 26.59 12.79 9.27
N VAL A 821 25.76 13.63 8.65
CA VAL A 821 26.11 14.34 7.40
C VAL A 821 26.84 15.68 7.68
N GLY A 822 27.04 16.04 8.95
CA GLY A 822 27.82 17.21 9.35
C GLY A 822 27.03 18.54 9.35
N VAL A 823 25.70 18.48 9.51
CA VAL A 823 24.83 19.68 9.60
C VAL A 823 25.21 20.55 10.80
N PHE A 824 25.61 19.95 11.92
CA PHE A 824 26.03 20.65 13.13
C PHE A 824 27.55 20.89 13.16
N GLN A 825 27.97 22.14 13.04
CA GLN A 825 29.39 22.50 13.05
C GLN A 825 29.99 22.58 14.46
N SER A 826 29.20 23.02 15.44
CA SER A 826 29.69 23.19 16.81
C SER A 826 29.61 21.88 17.60
N ALA A 827 30.65 21.58 18.39
CA ALA A 827 30.61 20.44 19.31
C ALA A 827 29.50 20.60 20.37
N ALA A 828 29.19 21.85 20.76
CA ALA A 828 28.13 22.16 21.71
C ALA A 828 26.73 21.79 21.19
N GLU A 829 26.40 22.09 19.92
CA GLU A 829 25.10 21.72 19.33
C GLU A 829 24.96 20.21 19.14
N ARG A 830 26.04 19.51 18.76
CA ARG A 830 26.03 18.04 18.67
C ARG A 830 25.74 17.41 20.04
N GLN A 831 26.34 17.94 21.10
CA GLN A 831 26.08 17.48 22.46
C GLN A 831 24.65 17.81 22.92
N GLU A 832 24.13 19.00 22.60
CA GLU A 832 22.75 19.38 22.91
C GLU A 832 21.74 18.42 22.27
N VAL A 833 21.92 18.13 20.97
CA VAL A 833 21.07 17.19 20.22
C VAL A 833 21.14 15.79 20.83
N THR A 834 22.36 15.30 21.11
CA THR A 834 22.57 13.98 21.71
C THR A 834 21.89 13.89 23.08
N ASN A 835 22.04 14.90 23.94
CA ASN A 835 21.40 14.95 25.25
C ASN A 835 19.87 14.92 25.14
N LEU A 836 19.30 15.67 24.19
CA LEU A 836 17.86 15.71 23.96
C LEU A 836 17.31 14.34 23.53
N VAL A 837 18.02 13.64 22.64
CA VAL A 837 17.62 12.30 22.20
C VAL A 837 17.78 11.27 23.32
N LEU A 838 18.87 11.33 24.10
CA LEU A 838 19.05 10.47 25.26
C LEU A 838 17.96 10.70 26.33
N GLN A 839 17.54 11.95 26.53
CA GLN A 839 16.41 12.26 27.41
C GLN A 839 15.11 11.63 26.88
N PHE A 840 14.84 11.75 25.58
CA PHE A 840 13.68 11.10 24.96
C PHE A 840 13.73 9.57 25.10
N ILE A 841 14.89 8.95 24.91
CA ILE A 841 15.10 7.50 25.11
C ILE A 841 14.80 7.11 26.56
N SER A 842 15.25 7.91 27.55
CA SER A 842 14.95 7.67 28.97
C SER A 842 13.45 7.74 29.24
N ILE A 843 12.77 8.79 28.76
CA ILE A 843 11.32 8.97 28.89
C ILE A 843 10.56 7.77 28.29
N MET A 844 10.98 7.30 27.11
CA MET A 844 10.39 6.13 26.45
C MET A 844 10.63 4.82 27.21
N ASN A 845 11.77 4.68 27.89
CA ASN A 845 12.08 3.51 28.70
C ASN A 845 11.33 3.50 30.06
N GLU A 846 10.99 4.67 30.60
CA GLU A 846 10.26 4.82 31.87
C GLU A 846 8.73 4.68 31.74
N ALA A 847 8.18 4.87 30.55
CA ALA A 847 6.74 4.89 30.28
C ALA A 847 6.02 3.53 30.42
N PRO A 848 6.57 2.40 29.92
CA PRO A 848 5.91 1.09 29.97
C PRO A 848 5.57 0.63 31.39
N LEU A 849 4.34 0.16 31.59
CA LEU A 849 3.93 -0.58 32.79
C LEU A 849 4.16 -2.10 32.63
N VAL A 850 4.25 -2.57 31.39
CA VAL A 850 4.44 -3.97 31.00
C VAL A 850 5.59 -4.04 30.00
N GLY A 851 6.48 -5.03 30.13
CA GLY A 851 7.68 -5.16 29.29
C GLY A 851 7.42 -5.40 27.79
N THR A 852 6.18 -5.68 27.40
CA THR A 852 5.77 -5.88 26.00
C THR A 852 5.41 -4.59 25.27
N HIS A 853 5.41 -3.43 25.94
CA HIS A 853 4.99 -2.17 25.34
C HIS A 853 5.95 -1.65 24.25
N VAL A 854 5.39 -1.11 23.16
CA VAL A 854 6.15 -0.58 21.99
C VAL A 854 7.25 0.42 22.35
N CYS A 855 7.02 1.31 23.32
CA CYS A 855 8.03 2.28 23.77
C CYS A 855 9.34 1.63 24.23
N HIS A 856 9.28 0.46 24.86
CA HIS A 856 10.49 -0.26 25.29
C HIS A 856 11.29 -0.74 24.08
N GLY A 857 10.61 -1.30 23.07
CA GLY A 857 11.25 -1.70 21.82
C GLY A 857 11.93 -0.52 21.12
N TYR A 858 11.22 0.60 20.98
CA TYR A 858 11.76 1.81 20.34
C TYR A 858 12.93 2.43 21.11
N SER A 859 12.88 2.46 22.45
CA SER A 859 13.96 3.02 23.27
C SER A 859 15.25 2.21 23.14
N VAL A 860 15.15 0.87 23.13
CA VAL A 860 16.31 -0.03 22.95
C VAL A 860 16.96 0.19 21.59
N MET A 861 16.17 0.32 20.52
CA MET A 861 16.70 0.52 19.17
C MET A 861 17.33 1.89 18.99
N LEU A 862 16.66 2.95 19.48
CA LEU A 862 17.21 4.31 19.44
C LEU A 862 18.51 4.41 20.25
N LYS A 863 18.60 3.73 21.40
CA LYS A 863 19.84 3.66 22.19
C LYS A 863 20.98 3.03 21.41
N ARG A 864 20.74 1.98 20.62
CA ARG A 864 21.77 1.35 19.77
C ARG A 864 22.24 2.28 18.65
N LEU A 865 21.32 2.99 18.00
CA LEU A 865 21.65 3.93 16.94
C LEU A 865 22.52 5.09 17.45
N TRP A 866 22.20 5.64 18.63
CA TRP A 866 22.89 6.81 19.19
C TRP A 866 24.09 6.49 20.10
N CYS A 867 24.22 5.24 20.56
CA CYS A 867 25.34 4.76 21.35
C CYS A 867 25.89 3.45 20.75
N PRO A 868 26.64 3.51 19.64
CA PRO A 868 27.39 2.36 19.13
C PRO A 868 28.34 1.87 20.23
N ARG A 869 28.52 0.54 20.37
CA ARG A 869 29.49 -0.02 21.32
C ARG A 869 30.89 0.45 20.91
N ASP A 870 31.66 1.01 21.85
CA ASP A 870 33.09 1.23 21.67
C ASP A 870 33.77 -0.12 21.33
N GLY A 871 34.11 -0.32 20.05
CA GLY A 871 34.75 -1.53 19.56
C GLY A 871 36.26 -1.38 19.46
N ASP A 872 36.98 -2.36 20.02
CA ASP A 872 38.16 -2.96 19.39
C ASP A 872 39.20 -2.04 18.74
N ASN A 873 39.78 -1.13 19.55
CA ASN A 873 41.10 -0.55 19.26
C ASN A 873 42.15 -1.11 20.22
N SER A 874 42.36 -2.43 20.20
CA SER A 874 43.52 -3.05 20.87
C SER A 874 44.11 -4.21 20.06
N SER A 875 44.70 -3.90 18.91
CA SER A 875 45.73 -4.78 18.30
C SER A 875 46.54 -4.08 17.20
N GLN A 876 47.30 -3.04 17.58
CA GLN A 876 48.60 -2.81 16.96
C GLN A 876 49.61 -2.47 18.06
N GLY A 877 50.49 -3.43 18.33
CA GLY A 877 51.65 -3.19 19.18
C GLY A 877 52.66 -2.31 18.44
N GLN A 878 53.23 -1.34 19.15
CA GLN A 878 54.67 -1.27 19.42
C GLN A 878 55.01 0.00 20.21
N HIS A 879 55.87 -0.20 21.21
CA HIS A 879 56.68 0.77 21.97
C HIS A 879 56.05 1.58 23.12
N SER A 880 56.20 1.04 24.34
CA SER A 880 56.59 1.85 25.52
C SER A 880 58.12 2.06 25.51
N PRO A 881 58.63 3.21 26.02
CA PRO A 881 58.99 3.34 27.45
C PRO A 881 58.60 4.72 28.01
N GLY A 882 58.45 5.00 29.31
CA GLY A 882 58.66 4.30 30.57
C GLY A 882 58.41 5.28 31.73
N MET A 883 58.45 4.78 32.98
CA MET A 883 58.54 5.50 34.28
C MET A 883 57.44 6.54 34.62
N GLY A 884 56.82 6.59 35.80
CA GLY A 884 56.95 5.86 37.06
C GLY A 884 56.24 6.64 38.18
N GLN A 885 55.88 5.93 39.28
CA GLN A 885 55.71 6.44 40.66
C GLN A 885 54.55 7.45 40.91
N ASN A 886 53.76 7.47 42.00
CA ASN A 886 53.86 6.85 43.33
C ASN A 886 52.50 7.01 44.08
N ALA A 887 52.15 5.99 44.86
CA ALA A 887 51.82 6.02 46.30
C ALA A 887 50.48 6.59 46.87
N THR A 888 49.82 5.71 47.66
CA THR A 888 49.27 5.89 49.04
C THR A 888 48.01 6.75 49.27
N SER A 889 47.06 6.46 50.18
CA SER A 889 46.82 5.37 51.15
C SER A 889 45.52 5.64 51.95
N ARG A 890 44.88 4.57 52.46
CA ARG A 890 44.12 4.44 53.75
C ARG A 890 42.83 5.26 53.98
N ALA A 891 41.66 4.59 54.10
CA ALA A 891 41.01 4.09 55.34
C ALA A 891 39.96 5.11 55.86
N MET A 892 38.81 4.81 56.50
CA MET A 892 38.17 3.61 57.07
C MET A 892 36.74 4.03 57.54
N ALA A 893 35.78 3.09 57.57
CA ALA A 893 34.61 2.93 58.51
C ALA A 893 33.60 4.10 58.69
N ASP A 894 32.30 3.99 59.00
CA ASP A 894 31.35 2.99 59.55
C ASP A 894 29.94 3.42 59.02
N GLN A 895 29.04 2.55 58.53
CA GLN A 895 28.09 1.63 59.19
C GLN A 895 26.77 2.23 59.75
N ARG A 896 25.66 1.57 59.36
CA ARG A 896 24.28 1.47 59.95
C ARG A 896 23.22 2.48 59.50
N ASP A 897 22.19 2.04 58.76
CA ASP A 897 20.89 1.43 59.22
C ASP A 897 19.96 2.51 59.84
N ILE A 898 18.66 2.65 59.63
CA ILE A 898 17.57 1.79 59.12
C ILE A 898 16.29 2.68 59.02
N GLU A 899 15.37 2.32 58.11
CA GLU A 899 13.88 2.48 58.16
C GLU A 899 13.11 3.82 58.06
N THR A 900 12.15 3.78 57.10
CA THR A 900 10.72 4.22 57.08
C THR A 900 10.34 5.58 57.71
N THR A 901 9.42 6.39 57.17
CA THR A 901 7.97 6.16 56.93
C THR A 901 7.41 7.50 56.40
N VAL A 902 6.67 7.55 55.29
CA VAL A 902 5.20 7.73 55.19
C VAL A 902 4.63 9.15 55.49
N ASN A 903 4.03 9.68 54.41
CA ASN A 903 2.80 10.48 54.28
C ASN A 903 2.68 11.97 54.64
N SER A 904 1.88 12.58 53.73
CA SER A 904 0.82 13.60 53.94
C SER A 904 1.30 15.00 54.31
N SER A 905 0.76 16.10 53.78
CA SER A 905 -0.42 16.36 52.97
C SER A 905 -0.51 17.88 52.71
N ASN A 906 -1.25 18.25 51.67
CA ASN A 906 -2.09 19.46 51.55
C ASN A 906 -1.44 20.83 51.28
N ILE A 907 -1.72 21.42 50.10
CA ILE A 907 -2.76 22.47 49.81
C ILE A 907 -2.27 23.83 50.37
N SER A 908 -2.05 24.92 49.62
CA SER A 908 -2.93 25.58 48.66
C SER A 908 -2.20 26.77 47.99
N HIS A 909 -2.49 26.97 46.70
CA HIS A 909 -2.92 28.22 46.02
C HIS A 909 -2.10 29.53 45.99
N GLN A 910 -2.15 30.10 44.75
CA GLN A 910 -1.94 31.48 44.25
C GLN A 910 -0.53 31.79 43.72
N LEU A 911 -0.35 31.88 42.38
CA LEU A 911 -0.59 33.05 41.49
C LEU A 911 0.34 34.22 41.89
N GLU A 912 1.18 34.84 41.06
CA GLU A 912 1.33 34.94 39.60
C GLU A 912 2.62 35.76 39.33
N MET A 913 3.15 35.72 38.10
CA MET A 913 4.13 36.64 37.49
C MET A 913 5.62 36.60 37.94
N GLN A 914 6.52 36.18 37.04
CA GLN A 914 7.37 37.11 36.28
C GLN A 914 8.35 36.38 35.33
N GLN A 915 8.66 37.10 34.26
CA GLN A 915 9.49 36.73 33.13
C GLN A 915 10.97 36.53 33.48
N GLY A 916 11.64 35.66 32.72
CA GLY A 916 12.96 35.99 32.18
C GLY A 916 14.15 35.17 32.64
N SER A 917 14.80 34.55 31.65
CA SER A 917 16.26 34.44 31.50
C SER A 917 17.02 33.41 32.35
N GLY A 918 17.55 32.40 31.65
CA GLY A 918 18.99 32.14 31.65
C GLY A 918 19.51 30.97 32.50
N ARG A 919 19.77 29.85 31.81
CA ARG A 919 21.04 29.09 31.79
C ARG A 919 21.85 28.98 33.10
N ASP A 920 21.97 27.77 33.64
CA ASP A 920 23.17 26.90 33.50
C ASP A 920 23.33 25.88 34.64
N ARG A 921 24.00 24.76 34.30
CA ARG A 921 24.61 23.71 35.14
C ARG A 921 23.63 22.62 35.61
N PHE A 922 23.88 21.32 35.41
CA PHE A 922 25.07 20.61 35.86
C PHE A 922 25.34 19.32 35.06
N ASN A 923 26.62 18.95 35.02
CA ASN A 923 27.19 17.72 34.47
C ASN A 923 27.54 16.72 35.59
N SER A 924 27.58 15.44 35.22
CA SER A 924 28.13 14.26 35.94
C SER A 924 27.34 13.80 37.18
N ILE A 925 27.16 12.51 37.45
CA ILE A 925 28.15 11.44 37.66
C ILE A 925 27.41 10.10 37.50
N PHE A 926 27.97 9.09 36.80
CA PHE A 926 27.86 7.67 37.18
C PHE A 926 28.94 6.86 36.45
N ASP A 927 29.64 6.03 37.21
CA ASP A 927 30.59 5.03 36.71
C ASP A 927 30.30 3.66 37.35
N HIS A 928 30.72 2.62 36.64
CA HIS A 928 30.27 1.22 36.69
C HIS A 928 30.91 0.31 37.77
N GLY A 929 30.33 -0.90 37.94
CA GLY A 929 30.95 -2.12 38.49
C GLY A 929 29.88 -3.19 38.77
N GLU A 930 29.63 -4.15 37.87
CA GLU A 930 30.24 -5.50 37.72
C GLU A 930 29.93 -6.51 38.85
N LEU A 931 29.41 -7.70 38.46
CA LEU A 931 29.70 -8.99 39.12
C LEU A 931 29.25 -10.21 38.29
N GLU A 932 29.98 -11.30 38.54
CA GLU A 932 30.39 -12.39 37.66
C GLU A 932 29.44 -13.61 37.57
N CYS A 933 29.80 -14.50 36.63
CA CYS A 933 29.19 -15.79 36.32
C CYS A 933 29.61 -16.93 37.26
N ILE A 934 28.74 -17.93 37.41
CA ILE A 934 29.09 -19.33 37.71
C ILE A 934 28.16 -20.22 36.86
N GLY A 935 28.74 -21.18 36.13
CA GLY A 935 28.01 -22.15 35.29
C GLY A 935 27.83 -23.51 35.97
N GLU A 936 27.07 -24.41 35.32
CA GLU A 936 27.31 -25.85 35.29
C GLU A 936 26.34 -26.56 34.31
N GLU A 937 26.87 -27.61 33.67
CA GLU A 937 26.29 -28.47 32.63
C GLU A 937 25.25 -29.46 33.19
N PHE A 938 24.37 -30.04 32.36
CA PHE A 938 24.15 -31.51 32.27
C PHE A 938 23.17 -31.89 31.14
N TRP A 939 23.52 -32.99 30.46
CA TRP A 939 22.83 -33.65 29.32
C TRP A 939 21.69 -34.58 29.74
N LEU A 940 20.74 -34.83 28.82
CA LEU A 940 19.91 -36.04 28.52
C LEU A 940 18.70 -35.54 27.68
N GLY A 941 18.19 -36.13 26.60
CA GLY A 941 18.28 -37.47 26.03
C GLY A 941 16.88 -37.92 25.58
N ASN A 942 16.59 -37.79 24.28
CA ASN A 942 15.66 -38.57 23.42
C ASN A 942 14.12 -38.55 23.54
N ASN A 943 13.53 -38.37 22.34
CA ASN A 943 12.39 -39.07 21.70
C ASN A 943 10.93 -38.80 22.10
N GLU A 944 10.16 -38.24 21.15
CA GLU A 944 8.95 -38.80 20.48
C GLU A 944 8.23 -37.67 19.68
N PRO A 945 7.15 -37.90 18.91
CA PRO A 945 7.02 -38.65 17.66
C PRO A 945 6.44 -37.77 16.51
N ASN A 946 6.47 -38.27 15.28
CA ASN A 946 5.88 -37.62 14.10
C ASN A 946 4.37 -37.34 14.25
N LEU A 947 3.98 -36.08 14.09
CA LEU A 947 2.62 -35.60 13.80
C LEU A 947 2.67 -34.73 12.53
N PRO A 948 1.68 -34.83 11.62
CA PRO A 948 1.72 -34.20 10.30
C PRO A 948 1.61 -32.67 10.40
N SER A 949 2.26 -31.98 9.45
CA SER A 949 2.31 -30.51 9.37
C SER A 949 0.96 -29.91 8.96
N VAL A 950 0.76 -28.65 9.36
CA VAL A 950 -0.46 -27.83 9.22
C VAL A 950 -0.72 -27.36 7.78
N GLU A 951 0.03 -27.84 6.79
CA GLU A 951 -0.10 -27.42 5.38
C GLU A 951 -1.23 -28.12 4.59
N GLU A 952 -1.89 -29.13 5.16
CA GLU A 952 -3.02 -29.81 4.49
C GLU A 952 -4.41 -29.26 4.86
N TYR A 953 -4.52 -28.26 5.75
CA TYR A 953 -5.84 -27.78 6.23
C TYR A 953 -6.40 -26.53 5.50
N LEU A 954 -5.66 -25.95 4.55
CA LEU A 954 -6.08 -24.74 3.83
C LEU A 954 -6.38 -24.96 2.33
N LEU A 955 -6.45 -26.22 1.89
CA LEU A 955 -6.87 -26.57 0.53
C LEU A 955 -8.33 -27.09 0.51
N GLY A 956 -9.23 -26.19 0.10
CA GLY A 956 -10.61 -26.47 -0.35
C GLY A 956 -11.69 -26.39 0.73
N SER A 957 -12.88 -25.82 0.54
CA SER A 957 -13.57 -25.14 -0.57
C SER A 957 -14.88 -24.59 0.04
N PHE A 958 -15.43 -23.48 -0.45
CA PHE A 958 -16.87 -23.24 -0.34
C PHE A 958 -17.43 -22.61 -1.63
N TRP A 959 -18.16 -23.47 -2.35
CA TRP A 959 -19.19 -23.18 -3.35
C TRP A 959 -20.46 -22.60 -2.68
N PRO A 960 -21.38 -21.97 -3.44
CA PRO A 960 -22.80 -21.93 -3.11
C PRO A 960 -23.62 -22.97 -3.90
N GLY A 961 -24.36 -23.81 -3.14
CA GLY A 961 -25.71 -24.35 -3.40
C GLY A 961 -26.10 -25.00 -4.74
N ILE A 962 -26.45 -26.29 -4.70
CA ILE A 962 -27.45 -26.92 -5.57
C ILE A 962 -28.46 -27.68 -4.71
N THR A 963 -29.74 -27.32 -4.80
CA THR A 963 -30.86 -28.25 -4.64
C THR A 963 -31.27 -28.73 -6.03
N GLY A 964 -31.25 -30.04 -6.29
CA GLY A 964 -31.74 -30.62 -7.53
C GLY A 964 -31.23 -32.04 -7.75
N PHE A 965 -32.11 -33.02 -7.54
CA PHE A 965 -31.89 -34.45 -7.80
C PHE A 965 -31.51 -34.71 -9.26
N GLY A 966 -30.59 -35.65 -9.49
CA GLY A 966 -30.34 -36.28 -10.79
C GLY A 966 -29.79 -37.69 -10.59
N ILE A 967 -30.64 -38.69 -10.83
CA ILE A 967 -30.28 -40.11 -10.94
C ILE A 967 -29.68 -40.31 -12.33
N ASP A 968 -28.61 -41.11 -12.46
CA ASP A 968 -28.23 -41.69 -13.74
C ASP A 968 -28.21 -43.22 -13.73
N ASN A 969 -28.59 -43.74 -14.90
CA ASN A 969 -29.03 -45.08 -15.27
C ASN A 969 -28.09 -46.25 -14.94
N GLU A 970 -28.69 -47.40 -14.61
CA GLU A 970 -28.37 -48.66 -15.30
C GLU A 970 -29.47 -49.73 -15.18
N SER A 971 -29.90 -50.24 -16.35
CA SER A 971 -30.34 -51.62 -16.65
C SER A 971 -31.78 -52.13 -16.39
N ARG A 972 -32.35 -52.67 -17.49
CA ARG A 972 -33.48 -53.60 -17.69
C ARG A 972 -34.94 -53.08 -17.70
N PRO A 973 -35.64 -53.21 -18.85
CA PRO A 973 -37.09 -53.32 -18.91
C PRO A 973 -37.53 -54.77 -19.23
N ASP A 974 -38.52 -55.28 -18.49
CA ASP A 974 -39.33 -56.42 -18.88
C ASP A 974 -40.81 -56.01 -18.88
N HIS A 975 -41.49 -56.25 -20.02
CA HIS A 975 -42.93 -56.46 -20.22
C HIS A 975 -43.92 -55.34 -19.76
N GLN A 976 -44.91 -54.84 -20.53
CA GLN A 976 -45.70 -55.38 -21.64
C GLN A 976 -46.63 -54.27 -22.23
N ARG A 977 -46.90 -54.34 -23.56
CA ARG A 977 -48.13 -53.93 -24.31
C ARG A 977 -48.50 -52.43 -24.34
N GLU A 978 -49.06 -51.81 -25.37
CA GLU A 978 -49.57 -52.05 -26.74
C GLU A 978 -49.72 -50.59 -27.27
N SER A 979 -49.28 -50.13 -28.44
CA SER A 979 -49.80 -50.44 -29.77
C SER A 979 -49.19 -49.45 -30.80
N GLN A 980 -48.84 -50.01 -31.96
CA GLN A 980 -48.39 -49.42 -33.24
C GLN A 980 -49.56 -48.68 -33.99
N PRO A 981 -49.42 -48.10 -35.23
CA PRO A 981 -48.36 -48.29 -36.26
C PRO A 981 -47.91 -47.08 -37.16
N THR A 982 -46.66 -47.22 -37.65
CA THR A 982 -46.11 -47.08 -39.05
C THR A 982 -46.03 -45.71 -39.77
N MET A 983 -44.81 -45.23 -40.11
CA MET A 983 -44.01 -45.37 -41.37
C MET A 983 -44.36 -44.33 -42.45
N GLY A 984 -43.46 -43.73 -43.23
CA GLY A 984 -41.99 -43.78 -43.40
C GLY A 984 -41.55 -42.37 -43.88
N GLY A 985 -40.29 -42.01 -44.09
CA GLY A 985 -39.17 -42.75 -44.66
C GLY A 985 -38.58 -41.88 -45.77
N LEU A 986 -37.53 -41.11 -45.44
CA LEU A 986 -36.32 -40.79 -46.22
C LEU A 986 -35.50 -39.74 -45.48
#